data_AF-A0A8K1GZE8-F1
#
_entry.id   AF-A0A8K1GZE8-F1
#
_cell.length_a   1.000
_cell.length_b   1.000
_cell.length_c   1.000
_cell.angle_alpha   90.00
_cell.angle_beta   90.00
_cell.angle_gamma   90.00
#
_symmetry.space_group_name_H-M   'P 1'
#
loop_
_entity.id
_entity.type
_entity.pdbx_description
1 polymer ?
#
loop_
_entity_poly.entity_id
_entity_poly.type
_entity_poly.pdbx_seq_one_letter_code
_entity_poly.pdbx_strand_id
1 'polypeptide(L)'
;MLRALLLTLSVVAIAHAELCKPDAQNAFKVRISIKTALGDNAYAWDANEEYLFKAMVAFAMRRYSSKSTTQISNVLLCNVTDRVSFWFVVTDSSKNVTTVPGSEVEAAIRMNRNRINNAFLLSDKTLQFLKITSTLSPPVEPSTPVWLIVFGVVLCIIVAGIVFLVVSGIQKHKKKNKDSTERENLEEKVEVTLENGIPCEALDLKAGHINGVFAADDERPSFTAQFSNNMSGEAENCSNRARVQMNIGGLLFEQMSDNSYPGDRTGSIRFYISSISYEAIISDVTQQAQKFLEEFNSRAENISYENSIASWNYNTNITEENANKMSEAGAKWSAFYEEASRNASTFPVESITDDLIKLQIQTLQERGSSVLSPEKYNRLGTVLNTMSTIYSTGTVCKINNPSECLVLEPGLDAIMADSTDYNERLWAWEGWRAGVGRMMRPLYEEYVELENEVARLNGYSDYGDYWRANYEATSPENYKYSRDQLIEDVEKTFEQIKPLYEQLHAYVRHKLGQVYGPELISSTGGLPAHLLGDMWGRFWTNLYALTVPYPAKPNIDVTSAMVEKKWDANKIFRSAEEFFVSIGLDPMTEGFWEKSMLTEPTDNRKVVCHPTAWDMGNKDYRIKMCTKVTMDDFLTAHHEMGHIEYDMAYADQPYLLRSGANEGFHEAVGEIMSLSAATPQHLKSLELLEPTFQEDEETEINFLLKQALTIVGTMPFTYMLEKWRWMVFRGEITKQEWTKRWWEMKRSIVGVVEPVPHDETYCDPAALFHVANDYSFIRYYTRTIYQFQFQEALCKAANHAGPLHKCDITNSTAAGQKLRQLLALGRSKPWTQALESVTGEKHMNAAPLLNYFEPLYEWLKKENSGRYIGWKTDWTPYSSNAIKVRISLKSALGDQAYEWDESELFLFQSSVAYAMRKYFAEVKKQDVQFQITDIHVGEQTQRVSFYITVSMPGNVSDIVPKADVENAIRMSRGRINEAFRLDDNTLEFVGILPTLAPPYEPPVTVWLIVFGVVLGLIVVGVIALIITGQRDRKSLDVQMYIHTPYQQLSIIWQHLGYAVKAPSHWRFLQHALMKSDGLRKRTVSQGSQRIVFHQSSQWLSTIKTVGASSKPQEENMFTQHILEESMVRMCEKNPMGEDPRYCFADVRDRNVYLSSGIVEDVCKNDFDEKLGIKVR
;
A
#
# COMPACT_ATOMS: atom_id res chain seq x y z
N MET A 1 0.04 -8.76 -41.27
CA MET A 1 0.91 -8.89 -40.07
C MET A 1 2.36 -9.23 -40.39
N LEU A 2 2.75 -10.41 -40.90
CA LEU A 2 4.18 -10.84 -40.95
C LEU A 2 5.16 -9.82 -41.58
N ARG A 3 4.81 -9.16 -42.70
CA ARG A 3 5.62 -8.05 -43.28
C ARG A 3 5.76 -6.83 -42.38
N ALA A 4 4.74 -6.49 -41.60
CA ALA A 4 4.78 -5.39 -40.64
C ALA A 4 5.65 -5.75 -39.43
N LEU A 5 5.59 -7.01 -38.95
CA LEU A 5 6.45 -7.51 -37.89
C LEU A 5 7.93 -7.53 -38.31
N LEU A 6 8.21 -7.93 -39.55
CA LEU A 6 9.55 -7.84 -40.15
C LEU A 6 10.02 -6.39 -40.31
N LEU A 7 9.12 -5.47 -40.67
CA LEU A 7 9.42 -4.04 -40.73
C LEU A 7 9.74 -3.47 -39.35
N THR A 8 8.92 -3.71 -38.31
CA THR A 8 9.19 -3.19 -36.96
C THR A 8 10.46 -3.80 -36.35
N LEU A 9 10.68 -5.11 -36.50
CA LEU A 9 11.95 -5.75 -36.10
C LEU A 9 13.15 -5.15 -36.85
N SER A 10 13.02 -4.88 -38.16
CA SER A 10 14.10 -4.24 -38.92
C SER A 10 14.37 -2.80 -38.46
N VAL A 11 13.33 -2.00 -38.18
CA VAL A 11 13.48 -0.61 -37.71
C VAL A 11 14.11 -0.55 -36.32
N VAL A 12 13.69 -1.42 -35.39
CA VAL A 12 14.29 -1.51 -34.04
C VAL A 12 15.73 -1.98 -34.10
N ALA A 13 16.06 -2.94 -34.97
CA ALA A 13 17.43 -3.41 -35.18
C ALA A 13 18.33 -2.34 -35.85
N ILE A 14 17.80 -1.59 -36.82
CA ILE A 14 18.49 -0.47 -37.46
C ILE A 14 18.74 0.66 -36.46
N ALA A 15 17.75 1.04 -35.65
CA ALA A 15 17.92 2.05 -34.61
C ALA A 15 18.96 1.64 -33.55
N HIS A 16 18.94 0.38 -33.09
CA HIS A 16 19.99 -0.17 -32.22
C HIS A 16 21.38 -0.11 -32.88
N ALA A 17 21.50 -0.53 -34.14
CA ALA A 17 22.76 -0.52 -34.88
C ALA A 17 23.30 0.89 -35.16
N GLU A 18 22.42 1.90 -35.28
CA GLU A 18 22.78 3.31 -35.41
C GLU A 18 23.30 3.87 -34.08
N LEU A 19 22.59 3.61 -32.97
CA LEU A 19 22.94 4.05 -31.62
C LEU A 19 24.20 3.37 -31.06
N CYS A 20 24.44 2.10 -31.40
CA CYS A 20 25.60 1.32 -30.92
C CYS A 20 26.91 1.54 -31.70
N LYS A 21 27.01 2.55 -32.57
CA LYS A 21 28.27 2.88 -33.25
C LYS A 21 29.36 3.30 -32.24
N PRO A 22 30.62 2.86 -32.39
CA PRO A 22 31.72 3.39 -31.60
C PRO A 22 31.81 4.93 -31.74
N ASP A 23 31.98 5.63 -30.62
CA ASP A 23 31.95 7.09 -30.55
C ASP A 23 30.65 7.76 -31.05
N ALA A 24 29.52 7.04 -31.02
CA ALA A 24 28.19 7.64 -31.19
C ALA A 24 27.92 8.78 -30.19
N GLN A 25 27.01 9.68 -30.55
CA GLN A 25 26.63 10.82 -29.71
C GLN A 25 26.05 10.32 -28.38
N ASN A 26 26.51 10.90 -27.26
CA ASN A 26 26.18 10.50 -25.89
C ASN A 26 26.62 9.06 -25.50
N ALA A 27 27.47 8.38 -26.28
CA ALA A 27 28.01 7.07 -25.93
C ALA A 27 29.27 7.14 -25.06
N PHE A 28 29.33 6.27 -24.04
CA PHE A 28 30.41 6.21 -23.05
C PHE A 28 31.17 4.88 -23.12
N LYS A 29 32.51 4.96 -23.21
CA LYS A 29 33.37 3.76 -23.24
C LYS A 29 33.80 3.35 -21.83
N VAL A 30 33.63 2.06 -21.54
CA VAL A 30 34.02 1.42 -20.27
C VAL A 30 35.18 0.44 -20.52
N ARG A 31 36.07 0.31 -19.54
CA ARG A 31 37.08 -0.76 -19.44
C ARG A 31 37.04 -1.35 -18.03
N ILE A 32 37.01 -2.67 -17.94
CA ILE A 32 36.94 -3.41 -16.68
C ILE A 32 38.15 -4.34 -16.57
N SER A 33 38.82 -4.31 -15.43
CA SER A 33 40.07 -5.05 -15.17
C SER A 33 39.91 -6.05 -14.03
N ILE A 34 38.93 -6.96 -14.17
CA ILE A 34 38.44 -7.86 -13.11
C ILE A 34 39.59 -8.68 -12.50
N LYS A 35 40.41 -9.35 -13.33
CA LYS A 35 41.55 -10.16 -12.85
C LYS A 35 42.63 -9.34 -12.16
N THR A 36 42.81 -8.08 -12.55
CA THR A 36 43.75 -7.15 -11.89
C THR A 36 43.25 -6.70 -10.51
N ALA A 37 41.92 -6.69 -10.30
CA ALA A 37 41.31 -6.30 -9.04
C ALA A 37 41.19 -7.47 -8.04
N LEU A 38 40.81 -8.65 -8.52
CA LEU A 38 40.36 -9.76 -7.67
C LEU A 38 41.26 -11.01 -7.70
N GLY A 39 42.29 -11.04 -8.55
CA GLY A 39 43.23 -12.15 -8.63
C GLY A 39 42.53 -13.47 -8.98
N ASP A 40 42.61 -14.44 -8.07
CA ASP A 40 41.98 -15.77 -8.23
C ASP A 40 40.47 -15.76 -7.90
N ASN A 41 39.96 -14.72 -7.24
CA ASN A 41 38.53 -14.49 -7.00
C ASN A 41 37.84 -13.76 -8.16
N ALA A 42 38.48 -13.69 -9.33
CA ALA A 42 37.97 -12.97 -10.50
C ALA A 42 36.81 -13.73 -11.16
N TYR A 43 35.65 -13.10 -11.21
CA TYR A 43 34.48 -13.60 -11.93
C TYR A 43 34.64 -13.45 -13.46
N ALA A 44 33.95 -14.30 -14.21
CA ALA A 44 33.78 -14.11 -15.66
C ALA A 44 32.81 -12.97 -15.93
N TRP A 45 33.02 -12.23 -17.01
CA TRP A 45 32.02 -11.27 -17.51
C TRP A 45 31.02 -12.01 -18.42
N ASP A 46 29.77 -12.07 -18.00
CA ASP A 46 28.69 -12.79 -18.66
C ASP A 46 27.42 -11.93 -18.78
N ALA A 47 26.32 -12.52 -19.26
CA ALA A 47 25.02 -11.84 -19.37
C ALA A 47 24.44 -11.38 -18.01
N ASN A 48 24.90 -11.93 -16.89
CA ASN A 48 24.43 -11.60 -15.54
C ASN A 48 25.19 -10.38 -15.00
N GLU A 49 26.50 -10.31 -15.23
CA GLU A 49 27.29 -9.10 -14.98
C GLU A 49 26.85 -7.94 -15.88
N GLU A 50 26.48 -8.20 -17.15
CA GLU A 50 25.87 -7.19 -18.02
C GLU A 50 24.50 -6.71 -17.51
N TYR A 51 23.66 -7.62 -17.03
CA TYR A 51 22.37 -7.26 -16.41
C TYR A 51 22.58 -6.36 -15.20
N LEU A 52 23.49 -6.73 -14.30
CA LEU A 52 23.85 -5.91 -13.13
C LEU A 52 24.41 -4.55 -13.54
N PHE A 53 25.18 -4.46 -14.63
CA PHE A 53 25.73 -3.19 -15.10
C PHE A 53 24.63 -2.27 -15.61
N LYS A 54 23.71 -2.80 -16.43
CA LYS A 54 22.53 -2.07 -16.91
C LYS A 54 21.66 -1.59 -15.74
N ALA A 55 21.46 -2.43 -14.72
CA ALA A 55 20.74 -2.05 -13.50
C ALA A 55 21.44 -0.93 -12.72
N MET A 56 22.75 -1.00 -12.50
CA MET A 56 23.52 0.05 -11.80
C MET A 56 23.50 1.39 -12.55
N VAL A 57 23.55 1.38 -13.89
CA VAL A 57 23.42 2.60 -14.70
C VAL A 57 21.98 3.13 -14.65
N ALA A 58 20.96 2.28 -14.77
CA ALA A 58 19.56 2.69 -14.68
C ALA A 58 19.25 3.30 -13.30
N PHE A 59 19.72 2.68 -12.20
CA PHE A 59 19.64 3.23 -10.85
C PHE A 59 20.28 4.62 -10.77
N ALA A 60 21.51 4.77 -11.27
CA ALA A 60 22.21 6.06 -11.24
C ALA A 60 21.43 7.17 -11.96
N MET A 61 20.76 6.84 -13.08
CA MET A 61 19.90 7.78 -13.81
C MET A 61 18.62 8.13 -13.02
N ARG A 62 17.93 7.14 -12.44
CA ARG A 62 16.74 7.35 -11.57
C ARG A 62 17.06 8.26 -10.38
N ARG A 63 18.27 8.13 -9.81
CA ARG A 63 18.67 8.86 -8.59
C ARG A 63 19.17 10.29 -8.83
N TYR A 64 19.55 10.62 -10.06
CA TYR A 64 20.13 11.92 -10.45
C TYR A 64 19.15 12.87 -11.13
N SER A 65 18.25 12.34 -11.96
CA SER A 65 17.29 13.12 -12.76
C SER A 65 15.87 12.84 -12.28
N SER A 66 14.89 13.70 -12.59
CA SER A 66 13.46 13.45 -12.32
C SER A 66 12.84 12.32 -13.17
N LYS A 67 13.69 11.49 -13.79
CA LYS A 67 13.35 10.32 -14.62
C LYS A 67 13.35 9.05 -13.77
N SER A 68 12.53 9.04 -12.71
CA SER A 68 12.29 7.87 -11.84
C SER A 68 11.85 6.63 -12.61
N THR A 69 11.29 6.80 -13.81
CA THR A 69 10.81 5.73 -14.71
C THR A 69 11.91 5.01 -15.51
N THR A 70 13.19 5.39 -15.41
CA THR A 70 14.27 4.74 -16.18
C THR A 70 14.38 3.26 -15.84
N GLN A 71 14.35 2.39 -16.86
CA GLN A 71 14.42 0.92 -16.73
C GLN A 71 15.79 0.36 -17.15
N ILE A 72 16.02 -0.92 -16.85
CA ILE A 72 17.22 -1.67 -17.27
C ILE A 72 17.34 -1.75 -18.81
N SER A 73 16.20 -1.83 -19.50
CA SER A 73 16.07 -1.84 -20.96
C SER A 73 16.50 -0.52 -21.63
N ASN A 74 16.49 0.61 -20.92
CA ASN A 74 16.98 1.89 -21.41
C ASN A 74 18.51 1.95 -21.53
N VAL A 75 19.25 0.97 -21.00
CA VAL A 75 20.73 0.94 -21.00
C VAL A 75 21.22 -0.08 -22.02
N LEU A 76 21.65 0.42 -23.18
CA LEU A 76 22.17 -0.39 -24.27
C LEU A 76 23.67 -0.63 -24.07
N LEU A 77 24.11 -1.88 -24.22
CA LEU A 77 25.53 -2.26 -24.27
C LEU A 77 25.92 -2.60 -25.70
N CYS A 78 27.07 -2.09 -26.13
CA CYS A 78 27.49 -2.07 -27.53
C CYS A 78 28.96 -2.47 -27.66
N ASN A 79 29.26 -3.39 -28.59
CA ASN A 79 30.63 -3.81 -28.93
C ASN A 79 31.45 -4.29 -27.69
N VAL A 80 30.92 -5.30 -27.00
CA VAL A 80 31.58 -5.96 -25.86
C VAL A 80 32.73 -6.83 -26.39
N THR A 81 33.90 -6.73 -25.75
CA THR A 81 35.14 -7.40 -26.17
C THR A 81 35.69 -8.33 -25.08
N ASP A 82 36.45 -9.36 -25.47
CA ASP A 82 37.06 -10.38 -24.58
C ASP A 82 37.88 -9.81 -23.40
N ARG A 83 38.35 -8.56 -23.53
CA ARG A 83 39.09 -7.83 -22.48
C ARG A 83 38.20 -6.95 -21.61
N VAL A 84 36.89 -7.22 -21.62
CA VAL A 84 35.83 -6.51 -20.91
C VAL A 84 35.93 -4.99 -21.10
N SER A 85 35.92 -4.57 -22.37
CA SER A 85 35.70 -3.18 -22.77
C SER A 85 34.52 -3.12 -23.74
N PHE A 86 33.63 -2.16 -23.51
CA PHE A 86 32.40 -1.95 -24.27
C PHE A 86 32.04 -0.46 -24.30
N TRP A 87 31.06 -0.11 -25.12
CA TRP A 87 30.35 1.17 -25.06
C TRP A 87 28.97 0.97 -24.42
N PHE A 88 28.45 2.00 -23.76
CA PHE A 88 27.03 2.04 -23.39
C PHE A 88 26.38 3.37 -23.78
N VAL A 89 25.06 3.32 -23.97
CA VAL A 89 24.18 4.44 -24.29
C VAL A 89 22.93 4.34 -23.41
N VAL A 90 22.40 5.49 -22.96
CA VAL A 90 21.11 5.56 -22.25
C VAL A 90 20.09 6.21 -23.17
N THR A 91 18.96 5.53 -23.42
CA THR A 91 17.87 6.00 -24.28
C THR A 91 16.68 6.49 -23.45
N ASP A 92 16.02 7.57 -23.89
CA ASP A 92 14.79 8.08 -23.29
C ASP A 92 13.56 7.46 -23.97
N SER A 93 12.84 6.59 -23.25
CA SER A 93 11.64 5.91 -23.74
C SER A 93 10.42 6.83 -23.86
N SER A 94 10.45 8.03 -23.28
CA SER A 94 9.35 9.01 -23.36
C SER A 94 9.32 9.80 -24.68
N LYS A 95 10.40 9.76 -25.48
CA LYS A 95 10.59 10.62 -26.65
C LYS A 95 11.26 9.88 -27.82
N ASN A 96 10.48 9.18 -28.64
CA ASN A 96 10.84 8.65 -29.96
C ASN A 96 12.27 8.10 -30.08
N VAL A 97 12.70 7.28 -29.10
CA VAL A 97 14.03 6.63 -29.03
C VAL A 97 15.20 7.62 -29.20
N THR A 98 15.15 8.74 -28.47
CA THR A 98 16.27 9.70 -28.40
C THR A 98 17.27 9.32 -27.29
N THR A 99 18.55 9.61 -27.48
CA THR A 99 19.57 9.41 -26.42
C THR A 99 19.42 10.46 -25.32
N VAL A 100 19.59 10.08 -24.06
CA VAL A 100 19.74 11.02 -22.95
C VAL A 100 21.02 11.85 -23.15
N PRO A 101 21.02 13.18 -22.92
CA PRO A 101 22.22 14.02 -23.02
C PRO A 101 23.38 13.50 -22.18
N GLY A 102 24.58 13.43 -22.77
CA GLY A 102 25.75 12.86 -22.12
C GLY A 102 26.16 13.57 -20.83
N SER A 103 25.84 14.86 -20.66
CA SER A 103 26.05 15.60 -19.42
C SER A 103 25.20 15.07 -18.25
N GLU A 104 23.94 14.67 -18.50
CA GLU A 104 23.10 14.02 -17.48
C GLU A 104 23.69 12.65 -17.10
N VAL A 105 24.11 11.87 -18.09
CA VAL A 105 24.69 10.52 -17.88
C VAL A 105 26.04 10.60 -17.15
N GLU A 106 26.92 11.56 -17.49
CA GLU A 106 28.16 11.78 -16.73
C GLU A 106 27.85 12.11 -15.27
N ALA A 107 26.99 13.07 -15.00
CA ALA A 107 26.70 13.53 -13.65
C ALA A 107 26.02 12.44 -12.80
N ALA A 108 25.10 11.67 -13.39
CA ALA A 108 24.46 10.52 -12.76
C ALA A 108 25.47 9.44 -12.33
N ILE A 109 26.38 9.06 -13.24
CA ILE A 109 27.43 8.08 -12.96
C ILE A 109 28.43 8.62 -11.93
N ARG A 110 28.76 9.92 -11.93
CA ARG A 110 29.66 10.53 -10.95
C ARG A 110 29.05 10.58 -9.55
N MET A 111 27.78 10.96 -9.44
CA MET A 111 27.04 10.96 -8.17
C MET A 111 27.02 9.57 -7.51
N ASN A 112 26.86 8.51 -8.32
CA ASN A 112 26.72 7.14 -7.83
C ASN A 112 28.00 6.29 -7.93
N ARG A 113 29.15 6.90 -8.29
CA ARG A 113 30.34 6.16 -8.75
C ARG A 113 30.85 5.14 -7.74
N ASN A 114 30.87 5.49 -6.45
CA ASN A 114 31.29 4.59 -5.38
C ASN A 114 30.39 3.35 -5.30
N ARG A 115 29.06 3.49 -5.41
CA ARG A 115 28.14 2.34 -5.38
C ARG A 115 28.29 1.45 -6.61
N ILE A 116 28.49 2.05 -7.79
CA ILE A 116 28.79 1.33 -9.04
C ILE A 116 30.09 0.52 -8.88
N ASN A 117 31.15 1.12 -8.34
CA ASN A 117 32.41 0.44 -8.06
C ASN A 117 32.23 -0.73 -7.07
N ASN A 118 31.55 -0.50 -5.93
CA ASN A 118 31.32 -1.49 -4.88
C ASN A 118 30.48 -2.69 -5.36
N ALA A 119 29.39 -2.48 -6.12
CA ALA A 119 28.55 -3.55 -6.65
C ALA A 119 29.29 -4.58 -7.54
N PHE A 120 30.40 -4.15 -8.17
CA PHE A 120 31.28 -5.00 -8.96
C PHE A 120 32.53 -5.48 -8.21
N LEU A 121 32.73 -5.06 -6.96
CA LEU A 121 33.96 -5.25 -6.17
C LEU A 121 35.21 -4.65 -6.84
N LEU A 122 35.06 -3.46 -7.44
CA LEU A 122 36.09 -2.75 -8.20
C LEU A 122 36.38 -1.35 -7.62
N SER A 123 37.28 -0.61 -8.29
CA SER A 123 37.67 0.76 -7.95
C SER A 123 37.76 1.60 -9.23
N ASP A 124 37.87 2.93 -9.13
CA ASP A 124 38.06 3.81 -10.30
C ASP A 124 39.28 3.47 -11.17
N LYS A 125 40.27 2.75 -10.63
CA LYS A 125 41.43 2.24 -11.39
C LYS A 125 41.10 1.00 -12.22
N THR A 126 40.14 0.18 -11.76
CA THR A 126 39.80 -1.13 -12.34
C THR A 126 38.43 -1.18 -13.02
N LEU A 127 37.57 -0.17 -12.80
CA LEU A 127 36.34 0.13 -13.53
C LEU A 127 36.42 1.56 -14.08
N GLN A 128 36.94 1.69 -15.30
CA GLN A 128 37.25 2.98 -15.93
C GLN A 128 36.18 3.39 -16.93
N PHE A 129 35.53 4.53 -16.69
CA PHE A 129 34.64 5.18 -17.67
C PHE A 129 35.44 6.30 -18.38
N LEU A 130 35.86 6.07 -19.62
CA LEU A 130 36.94 6.86 -20.26
C LEU A 130 36.60 8.33 -20.57
N LYS A 131 35.32 8.70 -20.59
CA LYS A 131 34.83 10.07 -20.80
C LYS A 131 34.23 10.69 -19.53
N ILE A 132 34.35 10.03 -18.37
CA ILE A 132 33.73 10.46 -17.09
C ILE A 132 34.82 10.55 -16.03
N THR A 133 35.04 11.76 -15.50
CA THR A 133 36.08 11.99 -14.50
C THR A 133 35.78 11.29 -13.17
N SER A 134 36.80 10.66 -12.59
CA SER A 134 36.74 10.01 -11.27
C SER A 134 36.36 11.00 -10.17
N THR A 135 35.55 10.57 -9.22
CA THR A 135 35.30 11.33 -7.99
C THR A 135 36.59 11.48 -7.20
N LEU A 136 36.89 12.71 -6.74
CA LEU A 136 38.19 13.04 -6.14
C LEU A 136 38.38 12.36 -4.78
N SER A 137 39.36 11.46 -4.76
CA SER A 137 40.06 10.90 -3.59
C SER A 137 39.24 10.07 -2.58
N PRO A 138 39.59 8.79 -2.32
CA PRO A 138 39.33 8.19 -1.01
C PRO A 138 40.11 8.96 0.08
N PRO A 139 39.81 8.79 1.38
CA PRO A 139 40.65 9.32 2.43
C PRO A 139 42.10 8.86 2.25
N VAL A 140 43.06 9.76 2.46
CA VAL A 140 44.48 9.43 2.39
C VAL A 140 44.83 8.56 3.59
N GLU A 141 44.89 7.24 3.39
CA GLU A 141 45.70 6.40 4.25
C GLU A 141 47.13 6.97 4.22
N PRO A 142 47.75 7.26 5.38
CA PRO A 142 49.09 7.82 5.40
C PRO A 142 50.06 6.82 4.78
N SER A 143 50.74 7.23 3.70
CA SER A 143 51.70 6.40 2.97
C SER A 143 52.95 6.02 3.78
N THR A 144 53.04 6.48 5.03
CA THR A 144 53.80 5.85 6.10
C THR A 144 52.82 5.29 7.15
N PRO A 145 52.74 3.97 7.37
CA PRO A 145 51.89 3.42 8.43
C PRO A 145 52.33 4.00 9.78
N VAL A 146 51.39 4.18 10.72
CA VAL A 146 51.63 4.91 11.97
C VAL A 146 52.82 4.36 12.77
N TRP A 147 53.09 3.04 12.69
CA TRP A 147 54.27 2.44 13.32
C TRP A 147 55.60 2.98 12.77
N LEU A 148 55.69 3.42 11.51
CA LEU A 148 56.88 4.05 10.94
C LEU A 148 57.06 5.50 11.42
N ILE A 149 55.98 6.22 11.71
CA ILE A 149 56.05 7.54 12.35
C ILE A 149 56.51 7.38 13.81
N VAL A 150 55.91 6.42 14.54
CA VAL A 150 56.34 6.08 15.91
C VAL A 150 57.76 5.55 15.94
N PHE A 151 58.17 4.69 15.01
CA PHE A 151 59.54 4.19 14.88
C PHE A 151 60.51 5.31 14.51
N GLY A 152 60.12 6.24 13.64
CA GLY A 152 60.91 7.44 13.34
C GLY A 152 61.11 8.32 14.58
N VAL A 153 60.05 8.60 15.34
CA VAL A 153 60.13 9.37 16.60
C VAL A 153 60.96 8.63 17.66
N VAL A 154 60.76 7.32 17.84
CA VAL A 154 61.52 6.48 18.78
C VAL A 154 62.99 6.37 18.36
N LEU A 155 63.29 6.23 17.05
CA LEU A 155 64.65 6.25 16.53
C LEU A 155 65.30 7.62 16.72
N CYS A 156 64.58 8.72 16.49
CA CYS A 156 65.07 10.07 16.79
C CYS A 156 65.31 10.29 18.29
N ILE A 157 64.47 9.75 19.18
CA ILE A 157 64.67 9.80 20.64
C ILE A 157 65.87 8.94 21.06
N ILE A 158 66.06 7.75 20.47
CA ILE A 158 67.21 6.88 20.72
C ILE A 158 68.50 7.52 20.20
N VAL A 159 68.48 8.10 18.99
CA VAL A 159 69.62 8.83 18.41
C VAL A 159 69.93 10.08 19.22
N ALA A 160 68.93 10.86 19.63
CA ALA A 160 69.11 12.00 20.53
C ALA A 160 69.67 11.57 21.89
N GLY A 161 69.20 10.44 22.45
CA GLY A 161 69.74 9.84 23.67
C GLY A 161 71.18 9.37 23.53
N ILE A 162 71.54 8.74 22.41
CA ILE A 162 72.91 8.34 22.09
C ILE A 162 73.81 9.56 21.91
N VAL A 163 73.36 10.59 21.17
CA VAL A 163 74.09 11.86 21.01
C VAL A 163 74.24 12.56 22.36
N PHE A 164 73.21 12.58 23.20
CA PHE A 164 73.28 13.15 24.54
C PHE A 164 74.24 12.38 25.46
N LEU A 165 74.27 11.05 25.40
CA LEU A 165 75.24 10.22 26.12
C LEU A 165 76.67 10.39 25.59
N VAL A 166 76.86 10.54 24.28
CA VAL A 166 78.17 10.81 23.65
C VAL A 166 78.67 12.20 24.01
N VAL A 167 77.84 13.24 23.91
CA VAL A 167 78.19 14.62 24.29
C VAL A 167 78.45 14.74 25.80
N SER A 168 77.60 14.13 26.64
CA SER A 168 77.81 14.08 28.10
C SER A 168 79.08 13.31 28.45
N GLY A 169 79.38 12.22 27.75
CA GLY A 169 80.63 11.46 27.89
C GLY A 169 81.86 12.29 27.52
N ILE A 170 81.82 12.99 26.39
CA ILE A 170 82.90 13.87 25.91
C ILE A 170 83.11 15.07 26.85
N GLN A 171 82.05 15.69 27.37
CA GLN A 171 82.17 16.78 28.35
C GLN A 171 82.74 16.29 29.70
N LYS A 172 82.40 15.07 30.15
CA LYS A 172 83.06 14.45 31.32
C LYS A 172 84.53 14.10 31.06
N HIS A 173 84.91 13.84 29.81
CA HIS A 173 86.30 13.49 29.44
C HIS A 173 87.23 14.69 29.23
N LYS A 174 86.70 15.92 29.13
CA LYS A 174 87.50 17.16 28.96
C LYS A 174 87.76 17.93 30.26
N LYS A 175 87.38 17.39 31.43
CA LYS A 175 87.62 18.00 32.76
C LYS A 175 88.30 17.06 33.76
N LYS A 176 89.31 16.31 33.30
CA LYS A 176 90.37 15.75 34.16
C LYS A 176 91.68 15.64 33.36
N ASN A 177 92.79 15.98 34.00
CA ASN A 177 94.18 15.80 33.53
C ASN A 177 94.58 16.48 32.21
N LYS A 178 94.56 17.83 32.20
CA LYS A 178 95.83 18.54 32.00
C LYS A 178 96.06 19.40 33.24
N ASP A 179 97.00 18.96 34.07
CA ASP A 179 97.35 19.60 35.34
C ASP A 179 98.87 19.85 35.35
N SER A 180 99.31 20.81 36.17
CA SER A 180 100.70 21.13 36.54
C SER A 180 101.82 21.03 35.47
N THR A 181 102.32 22.18 35.02
CA THR A 181 103.76 22.38 34.74
C THR A 181 104.12 23.85 35.06
N GLU A 182 105.35 24.12 35.49
CA GLU A 182 105.86 25.40 36.01
C GLU A 182 105.49 26.67 35.21
N ARG A 183 105.06 27.76 35.86
CA ARG A 183 105.82 28.79 36.66
C ARG A 183 106.88 29.56 35.86
N GLU A 184 106.68 30.88 35.74
CA GLU A 184 107.61 31.92 36.23
C GLU A 184 106.92 33.30 36.28
N ASN A 185 107.26 34.10 37.30
CA ASN A 185 107.34 35.59 37.41
C ASN A 185 106.22 36.49 36.80
N LEU A 186 105.59 37.41 37.55
CA LEU A 186 106.10 38.73 38.02
C LEU A 186 106.58 39.61 36.84
N GLU A 187 106.18 40.87 36.62
CA GLU A 187 105.31 41.83 37.36
C GLU A 187 104.87 42.96 36.36
N GLU A 188 104.12 44.05 36.61
CA GLU A 188 103.67 44.77 37.82
C GLU A 188 102.40 45.67 37.52
N LYS A 189 102.04 46.60 38.44
CA LYS A 189 101.47 48.00 38.32
C LYS A 189 100.81 48.52 36.99
N VAL A 190 99.83 49.46 36.96
CA VAL A 190 99.07 50.27 37.96
C VAL A 190 97.80 50.93 37.34
N GLU A 191 97.01 51.65 38.16
CA GLU A 191 95.86 52.54 37.85
C GLU A 191 94.53 51.85 37.42
N VAL A 192 93.37 51.98 38.08
CA VAL A 192 92.56 53.14 38.58
C VAL A 192 91.77 53.77 37.40
N THR A 193 90.45 54.03 37.44
CA THR A 193 89.55 54.56 38.52
C THR A 193 88.07 54.06 38.42
N LEU A 194 87.25 54.34 39.45
CA LEU A 194 85.84 54.86 39.51
C LEU A 194 84.85 54.72 38.31
N GLU A 195 83.50 54.75 38.44
CA GLU A 195 82.53 54.85 39.57
C GLU A 195 81.11 54.35 39.15
N ASN A 196 80.07 54.65 39.94
CA ASN A 196 78.63 54.40 39.66
C ASN A 196 78.04 55.35 38.59
N GLY A 197 76.85 55.02 38.06
CA GLY A 197 76.06 55.90 37.18
C GLY A 197 74.54 55.72 37.28
N ILE A 198 73.87 56.69 37.90
CA ILE A 198 72.40 56.88 38.07
C ILE A 198 72.17 58.41 38.14
N PRO A 199 71.04 59.03 37.72
CA PRO A 199 69.92 58.62 36.85
C PRO A 199 69.82 59.55 35.60
N CYS A 200 68.65 59.62 34.95
CA CYS A 200 68.04 60.92 34.59
C CYS A 200 66.50 60.79 34.47
N GLU A 201 65.79 61.93 34.48
CA GLU A 201 64.34 62.00 34.76
C GLU A 201 63.42 62.26 33.53
N ALA A 202 62.12 62.43 33.82
CA ALA A 202 60.99 62.51 32.89
C ALA A 202 60.76 63.93 32.28
N LEU A 203 59.50 64.22 31.89
CA LEU A 203 58.93 65.49 31.39
C LEU A 203 59.10 65.76 29.87
N ASP A 204 58.08 66.25 29.12
CA ASP A 204 56.63 66.32 29.39
C ASP A 204 55.78 66.47 28.10
N LEU A 205 54.43 66.44 28.23
CA LEU A 205 53.35 67.03 27.39
C LEU A 205 53.71 67.56 25.96
N LYS A 206 52.95 67.33 24.88
CA LYS A 206 51.51 67.67 24.69
C LYS A 206 51.00 67.32 23.27
N ALA A 207 49.71 67.56 23.01
CA ALA A 207 48.99 67.13 21.79
C ALA A 207 48.95 68.16 20.64
N GLY A 208 48.78 67.63 19.41
CA GLY A 208 48.16 68.30 18.25
C GLY A 208 49.07 69.18 17.37
N HIS A 209 48.67 69.61 16.16
CA HIS A 209 47.62 69.17 15.21
C HIS A 209 47.81 69.98 13.88
N ILE A 210 47.11 69.64 12.79
CA ILE A 210 46.87 70.46 11.57
C ILE A 210 48.02 70.68 10.52
N ASN A 211 47.82 70.07 9.34
CA ASN A 211 48.02 70.45 7.92
C ASN A 211 49.17 71.36 7.40
N GLY A 212 49.56 71.14 6.14
CA GLY A 212 49.88 72.25 5.22
C GLY A 212 50.41 71.91 3.81
N VAL A 213 49.58 72.09 2.76
CA VAL A 213 49.87 72.43 1.33
C VAL A 213 50.88 71.57 0.52
N PHE A 214 50.84 71.44 -0.81
CA PHE A 214 50.08 72.00 -1.98
C PHE A 214 49.78 70.81 -2.95
N ALA A 215 49.05 70.84 -4.08
CA ALA A 215 48.17 71.73 -4.88
C ALA A 215 47.52 70.83 -5.98
N ALA A 216 46.46 71.15 -6.72
CA ALA A 216 45.40 72.18 -6.69
C ALA A 216 44.21 71.68 -7.59
N ASP A 217 43.16 72.50 -7.73
CA ASP A 217 41.95 72.34 -8.58
C ASP A 217 40.99 71.19 -8.13
N ASP A 218 39.86 71.41 -7.44
CA ASP A 218 38.59 72.12 -7.76
C ASP A 218 37.58 71.28 -8.60
N GLU A 219 36.29 71.11 -8.24
CA GLU A 219 35.47 71.71 -7.17
C GLU A 219 34.46 70.71 -6.50
N ARG A 220 34.16 70.97 -5.22
CA ARG A 220 32.88 70.76 -4.48
C ARG A 220 32.38 69.34 -4.10
N PRO A 221 31.55 69.20 -3.03
CA PRO A 221 31.74 68.09 -2.09
C PRO A 221 30.53 67.21 -1.73
N SER A 222 30.87 65.98 -1.34
CA SER A 222 30.17 65.04 -0.45
C SER A 222 28.80 65.40 0.14
N PHE A 223 27.83 64.50 -0.08
CA PHE A 223 26.87 64.08 0.95
C PHE A 223 26.65 62.56 0.86
N THR A 224 26.39 61.89 1.98
CA THR A 224 26.23 60.43 2.06
C THR A 224 24.85 59.99 1.56
N ALA A 225 24.68 60.02 0.24
CA ALA A 225 23.43 59.67 -0.43
C ALA A 225 23.67 59.23 -1.88
N GLN A 226 22.58 58.74 -2.50
CA GLN A 226 22.31 58.73 -3.94
C GLN A 226 23.13 57.81 -4.89
N PHE A 227 22.35 57.10 -5.73
CA PHE A 227 22.52 56.88 -7.18
C PHE A 227 23.75 56.05 -7.63
N SER A 228 23.63 54.93 -8.37
CA SER A 228 22.71 54.51 -9.45
C SER A 228 22.79 55.37 -10.72
N ASN A 229 23.12 54.76 -11.87
CA ASN A 229 22.72 55.18 -13.23
C ASN A 229 23.26 54.15 -14.25
N ASN A 230 22.64 53.89 -15.40
CA ASN A 230 21.40 54.43 -15.99
C ASN A 230 20.30 53.33 -16.01
N MET A 231 19.01 53.56 -15.74
CA MET A 231 18.03 54.49 -16.35
C MET A 231 17.57 54.05 -17.76
N SER A 232 16.27 54.10 -18.13
CA SER A 232 15.03 54.58 -17.47
C SER A 232 13.79 53.95 -18.17
N GLY A 233 12.54 53.96 -17.68
CA GLY A 233 11.88 54.49 -16.46
C GLY A 233 10.48 53.81 -16.32
N GLU A 234 9.51 54.21 -15.48
CA GLU A 234 9.33 55.37 -14.58
C GLU A 234 8.44 55.00 -13.34
N ALA A 235 8.59 55.78 -12.24
CA ALA A 235 7.60 56.21 -11.21
C ALA A 235 6.40 55.30 -10.80
N GLU A 236 6.24 54.81 -9.55
CA GLU A 236 5.95 55.47 -8.22
C GLU A 236 4.44 55.46 -7.83
N ASN A 237 3.97 55.50 -6.56
CA ASN A 237 4.61 55.63 -5.22
C ASN A 237 3.79 54.83 -4.13
N CYS A 238 4.22 54.75 -2.86
CA CYS A 238 3.61 53.83 -1.86
C CYS A 238 3.69 54.24 -0.35
N SER A 239 2.58 54.00 0.38
CA SER A 239 2.46 53.70 1.84
C SER A 239 2.81 54.74 2.93
N ASN A 240 1.90 54.90 3.93
CA ASN A 240 2.23 54.57 5.34
C ASN A 240 1.04 54.48 6.34
N ARG A 241 1.07 53.42 7.17
CA ARG A 241 0.69 53.26 8.60
C ARG A 241 -0.54 53.97 9.24
N ALA A 242 -1.45 53.10 9.74
CA ALA A 242 -1.75 52.85 11.17
C ALA A 242 -3.06 53.37 11.84
N ARG A 243 -3.90 52.36 12.22
CA ARG A 243 -4.71 52.24 13.46
C ARG A 243 -6.06 53.01 13.55
N VAL A 244 -6.98 52.43 14.34
CA VAL A 244 -8.24 53.00 14.90
C VAL A 244 -9.49 53.04 13.98
N GLN A 245 -10.34 52.02 14.13
CA GLN A 245 -11.74 52.07 14.61
C GLN A 245 -12.74 53.17 14.12
N MET A 246 -13.87 52.69 13.59
CA MET A 246 -15.25 53.25 13.60
C MET A 246 -15.69 54.45 12.73
N ASN A 247 -16.89 54.24 12.16
CA ASN A 247 -18.01 55.17 11.91
C ASN A 247 -17.99 56.23 10.79
N ILE A 248 -18.87 55.98 9.81
CA ILE A 248 -20.05 56.81 9.43
C ILE A 248 -19.83 58.31 9.16
N GLY A 249 -20.08 58.70 7.90
CA GLY A 249 -20.42 60.06 7.45
C GLY A 249 -20.35 60.15 5.92
N GLY A 250 -21.21 60.87 5.20
CA GLY A 250 -22.35 61.68 5.64
C GLY A 250 -22.52 62.93 4.76
N LEU A 251 -23.35 62.85 3.72
CA LEU A 251 -23.71 63.93 2.78
C LEU A 251 -25.20 63.75 2.44
N LEU A 252 -26.08 64.76 2.38
CA LEU A 252 -25.94 66.21 2.54
C LEU A 252 -27.22 66.81 3.18
N PHE A 253 -27.04 67.95 3.84
CA PHE A 253 -27.88 69.19 3.92
C PHE A 253 -29.36 69.13 3.48
N GLU A 254 -30.33 69.82 4.11
CA GLU A 254 -30.30 70.77 5.25
C GLU A 254 -31.71 71.08 5.81
N GLN A 255 -31.81 71.55 7.07
CA GLN A 255 -32.83 72.46 7.67
C GLN A 255 -34.35 72.11 7.56
N MET A 256 -35.26 72.35 8.52
CA MET A 256 -35.32 72.97 9.87
C MET A 256 -36.67 72.49 10.53
N SER A 257 -37.00 72.64 11.82
CA SER A 257 -36.34 73.16 13.03
C SER A 257 -37.06 72.66 14.32
N ASP A 258 -36.44 72.91 15.48
CA ASP A 258 -37.00 73.24 16.81
C ASP A 258 -38.13 72.44 17.51
N ASN A 259 -37.72 71.79 18.61
CA ASN A 259 -38.31 71.89 19.97
C ASN A 259 -39.81 71.52 20.17
N SER A 260 -40.19 70.43 20.85
CA SER A 260 -39.82 70.13 22.25
C SER A 260 -40.49 68.85 22.80
N TYR A 261 -39.90 68.24 23.84
CA TYR A 261 -40.43 67.15 24.67
C TYR A 261 -41.09 67.70 25.96
N PRO A 262 -41.78 66.91 26.81
CA PRO A 262 -42.19 65.48 26.71
C PRO A 262 -43.70 65.21 27.02
N GLY A 263 -44.16 63.94 26.97
CA GLY A 263 -45.26 63.52 27.87
C GLY A 263 -46.25 62.39 27.49
N ASP A 264 -45.79 61.13 27.48
CA ASP A 264 -46.56 59.92 27.92
C ASP A 264 -47.83 59.44 27.14
N ARG A 265 -48.14 58.14 27.28
CA ARG A 265 -49.40 57.38 26.99
C ARG A 265 -49.92 57.20 25.56
N THR A 266 -49.38 56.14 24.93
CA THR A 266 -50.16 54.96 24.46
C THR A 266 -51.58 55.17 23.92
N GLY A 267 -51.75 55.02 22.59
CA GLY A 267 -53.05 54.78 21.93
C GLY A 267 -52.88 53.79 20.78
N SER A 268 -53.13 52.50 21.03
CA SER A 268 -52.91 51.41 20.05
C SER A 268 -53.93 51.42 18.91
N ILE A 269 -53.46 51.37 17.65
CA ILE A 269 -54.19 50.81 16.49
C ILE A 269 -53.20 50.55 15.33
N ARG A 270 -53.42 49.47 14.55
CA ARG A 270 -52.69 49.02 13.34
C ARG A 270 -51.23 48.54 13.49
N PHE A 271 -51.09 47.26 13.88
CA PHE A 271 -50.17 46.32 13.23
C PHE A 271 -50.99 45.15 12.70
N TYR A 272 -51.30 45.13 11.40
CA TYR A 272 -52.11 44.06 10.76
C TYR A 272 -51.95 44.00 9.22
N ILE A 273 -50.80 44.45 8.69
CA ILE A 273 -50.59 44.61 7.22
C ILE A 273 -49.38 43.79 6.69
N SER A 274 -48.44 43.39 7.54
CA SER A 274 -47.20 42.71 7.11
C SER A 274 -47.33 41.19 6.85
N SER A 275 -48.35 40.52 7.39
CA SER A 275 -48.56 39.07 7.14
C SER A 275 -49.07 38.82 5.71
N ILE A 276 -50.13 39.54 5.31
CA ILE A 276 -50.80 39.40 4.02
C ILE A 276 -49.83 39.61 2.85
N SER A 277 -48.89 40.55 2.97
CA SER A 277 -47.85 40.77 1.95
C SER A 277 -46.85 39.63 1.84
N TYR A 278 -46.52 38.97 2.95
CA TYR A 278 -45.53 37.88 2.97
C TYR A 278 -46.13 36.57 2.44
N GLU A 279 -47.37 36.25 2.85
CA GLU A 279 -48.16 35.13 2.33
C GLU A 279 -48.39 35.27 0.81
N ALA A 280 -48.66 36.49 0.32
CA ALA A 280 -48.82 36.76 -1.12
C ALA A 280 -47.51 36.52 -1.91
N ILE A 281 -46.36 36.97 -1.40
CA ILE A 281 -45.05 36.75 -2.06
C ILE A 281 -44.68 35.26 -2.10
N ILE A 282 -44.95 34.51 -1.03
CA ILE A 282 -44.70 33.06 -0.96
C ILE A 282 -45.58 32.28 -1.96
N SER A 283 -46.86 32.67 -2.07
CA SER A 283 -47.80 32.09 -3.04
C SER A 283 -47.38 32.37 -4.49
N ASP A 284 -46.88 33.58 -4.77
CA ASP A 284 -46.37 34.00 -6.08
C ASP A 284 -45.12 33.20 -6.49
N VAL A 285 -44.11 33.08 -5.61
CA VAL A 285 -42.90 32.27 -5.87
C VAL A 285 -43.25 30.81 -6.15
N THR A 286 -44.19 30.22 -5.40
CA THR A 286 -44.61 28.82 -5.61
C THR A 286 -45.30 28.63 -6.97
N GLN A 287 -46.15 29.57 -7.41
CA GLN A 287 -46.79 29.55 -8.73
C GLN A 287 -45.80 29.76 -9.88
N GLN A 288 -44.80 30.65 -9.72
CA GLN A 288 -43.75 30.86 -10.71
C GLN A 288 -42.87 29.60 -10.86
N ALA A 289 -42.53 28.94 -9.76
CA ALA A 289 -41.80 27.67 -9.77
C ALA A 289 -42.62 26.54 -10.44
N GLN A 290 -43.94 26.45 -10.19
CA GLN A 290 -44.82 25.51 -10.87
C GLN A 290 -44.78 25.69 -12.39
N LYS A 291 -45.00 26.93 -12.88
CA LYS A 291 -45.02 27.23 -14.31
C LYS A 291 -43.66 26.95 -14.98
N PHE A 292 -42.56 27.22 -14.30
CA PHE A 292 -41.23 26.85 -14.76
C PHE A 292 -41.06 25.32 -14.88
N LEU A 293 -41.55 24.54 -13.91
CA LEU A 293 -41.53 23.07 -13.98
C LEU A 293 -42.43 22.51 -15.09
N GLU A 294 -43.59 23.12 -15.35
CA GLU A 294 -44.47 22.74 -16.49
C GLU A 294 -43.75 22.95 -17.84
N GLU A 295 -43.09 24.09 -18.03
CA GLU A 295 -42.27 24.37 -19.23
C GLU A 295 -41.02 23.48 -19.31
N PHE A 296 -40.38 23.18 -18.18
CA PHE A 296 -39.26 22.25 -18.10
C PHE A 296 -39.67 20.84 -18.52
N ASN A 297 -40.70 20.26 -17.89
CA ASN A 297 -41.14 18.87 -18.13
C ASN A 297 -41.45 18.64 -19.62
N SER A 298 -42.20 19.56 -20.23
CA SER A 298 -42.55 19.51 -21.66
C SER A 298 -41.33 19.54 -22.61
N ARG A 299 -40.29 20.31 -22.28
CA ARG A 299 -39.01 20.29 -23.02
C ARG A 299 -38.18 19.03 -22.70
N ALA A 300 -38.17 18.62 -21.44
CA ALA A 300 -37.31 17.55 -20.92
C ALA A 300 -37.67 16.18 -21.49
N GLU A 301 -38.96 15.82 -21.52
CA GLU A 301 -39.41 14.54 -22.08
C GLU A 301 -38.97 14.34 -23.54
N ASN A 302 -39.08 15.40 -24.35
CA ASN A 302 -38.70 15.35 -25.76
C ASN A 302 -37.19 15.26 -25.97
N ILE A 303 -36.40 16.09 -25.28
CA ILE A 303 -34.93 16.11 -25.44
C ILE A 303 -34.29 14.86 -24.83
N SER A 304 -34.83 14.36 -23.71
CA SER A 304 -34.40 13.11 -23.09
C SER A 304 -34.71 11.91 -23.98
N TYR A 305 -35.92 11.82 -24.55
CA TYR A 305 -36.28 10.74 -25.48
C TYR A 305 -35.37 10.70 -26.71
N GLU A 306 -35.00 11.85 -27.30
CA GLU A 306 -33.99 11.90 -28.37
C GLU A 306 -32.63 11.32 -27.92
N ASN A 307 -32.17 11.66 -26.71
CA ASN A 307 -30.92 11.18 -26.14
C ASN A 307 -30.95 9.66 -25.84
N SER A 308 -32.02 9.18 -25.21
CA SER A 308 -32.26 7.75 -24.96
C SER A 308 -32.29 6.94 -26.26
N ILE A 309 -32.97 7.44 -27.30
CA ILE A 309 -32.99 6.81 -28.63
C ILE A 309 -31.58 6.75 -29.25
N ALA A 310 -30.79 7.81 -29.15
CA ALA A 310 -29.41 7.81 -29.66
C ALA A 310 -28.51 6.81 -28.90
N SER A 311 -28.63 6.77 -27.56
CA SER A 311 -27.93 5.82 -26.69
C SER A 311 -28.33 4.37 -26.97
N TRP A 312 -29.63 4.09 -27.13
CA TRP A 312 -30.14 2.77 -27.51
C TRP A 312 -29.59 2.31 -28.86
N ASN A 313 -29.57 3.19 -29.87
CA ASN A 313 -29.04 2.88 -31.19
C ASN A 313 -27.53 2.56 -31.17
N TYR A 314 -26.76 3.17 -30.27
CA TYR A 314 -25.37 2.80 -30.03
C TYR A 314 -25.25 1.44 -29.31
N ASN A 315 -25.97 1.25 -28.20
CA ASN A 315 -25.91 0.02 -27.39
C ASN A 315 -26.41 -1.24 -28.14
N THR A 316 -27.31 -1.07 -29.11
CA THR A 316 -27.83 -2.15 -29.98
C THR A 316 -27.20 -2.20 -31.37
N ASN A 317 -26.28 -1.29 -31.70
CA ASN A 317 -25.47 -1.29 -32.93
C ASN A 317 -24.23 -0.39 -32.78
N ILE A 318 -23.16 -0.93 -32.19
CA ILE A 318 -21.93 -0.20 -31.85
C ILE A 318 -21.19 0.19 -33.14
N THR A 319 -21.27 1.46 -33.50
CA THR A 319 -20.60 2.08 -34.65
C THR A 319 -20.12 3.49 -34.30
N GLU A 320 -19.10 3.99 -35.00
CA GLU A 320 -18.61 5.37 -34.86
C GLU A 320 -19.70 6.40 -35.17
N GLU A 321 -20.56 6.13 -36.15
CA GLU A 321 -21.71 6.98 -36.48
C GLU A 321 -22.71 7.08 -35.32
N ASN A 322 -23.06 5.96 -34.69
CA ASN A 322 -23.97 5.96 -33.54
C ASN A 322 -23.32 6.54 -32.28
N ALA A 323 -22.01 6.35 -32.08
CA ALA A 323 -21.27 7.00 -30.99
C ALA A 323 -21.30 8.53 -31.12
N ASN A 324 -21.08 9.06 -32.33
CA ASN A 324 -21.18 10.49 -32.60
C ASN A 324 -22.60 11.02 -32.36
N LYS A 325 -23.64 10.34 -32.87
CA LYS A 325 -25.05 10.70 -32.62
C LYS A 325 -25.42 10.68 -31.14
N MET A 326 -24.94 9.69 -30.39
CA MET A 326 -25.12 9.61 -28.94
C MET A 326 -24.42 10.78 -28.24
N SER A 327 -23.21 11.14 -28.65
CA SER A 327 -22.50 12.30 -28.10
C SER A 327 -23.17 13.64 -28.43
N GLU A 328 -23.74 13.80 -29.63
CA GLU A 328 -24.48 14.99 -30.05
C GLU A 328 -25.79 15.16 -29.25
N ALA A 329 -26.56 14.08 -29.11
CA ALA A 329 -27.81 14.10 -28.34
C ALA A 329 -27.56 14.27 -26.84
N GLY A 330 -26.52 13.63 -26.30
CA GLY A 330 -26.08 13.81 -24.91
C GLY A 330 -25.64 15.24 -24.63
N ALA A 331 -24.86 15.86 -25.52
CA ALA A 331 -24.48 17.27 -25.39
C ALA A 331 -25.69 18.23 -25.44
N LYS A 332 -26.69 17.95 -26.29
CA LYS A 332 -27.96 18.69 -26.36
C LYS A 332 -28.74 18.56 -25.04
N TRP A 333 -28.82 17.36 -24.46
CA TRP A 333 -29.43 17.13 -23.15
C TRP A 333 -28.70 17.88 -22.02
N SER A 334 -27.37 17.72 -21.91
CA SER A 334 -26.58 18.39 -20.87
C SER A 334 -26.67 19.91 -20.93
N ALA A 335 -26.65 20.51 -22.13
CA ALA A 335 -26.80 21.96 -22.30
C ALA A 335 -28.20 22.46 -21.89
N PHE A 336 -29.25 21.70 -22.20
CA PHE A 336 -30.62 22.01 -21.74
C PHE A 336 -30.76 21.86 -20.22
N TYR A 337 -30.21 20.79 -19.63
CA TYR A 337 -30.26 20.60 -18.18
C TYR A 337 -29.46 21.68 -17.44
N GLU A 338 -28.34 22.15 -17.98
CA GLU A 338 -27.62 23.29 -17.39
C GLU A 338 -28.41 24.61 -17.51
N GLU A 339 -29.05 24.89 -18.65
CA GLU A 339 -29.97 26.04 -18.81
C GLU A 339 -31.08 26.00 -17.75
N ALA A 340 -31.74 24.86 -17.60
CA ALA A 340 -32.79 24.63 -16.61
C ALA A 340 -32.25 24.76 -15.17
N SER A 341 -31.11 24.16 -14.86
CA SER A 341 -30.50 24.19 -13.53
C SER A 341 -30.14 25.62 -13.10
N ARG A 342 -29.48 26.40 -13.97
CA ARG A 342 -29.15 27.81 -13.72
C ARG A 342 -30.40 28.66 -13.47
N ASN A 343 -31.50 28.40 -14.19
CA ASN A 343 -32.78 29.08 -13.97
C ASN A 343 -33.44 28.64 -12.66
N ALA A 344 -33.41 27.33 -12.35
CA ALA A 344 -33.88 26.78 -11.09
C ALA A 344 -33.15 27.38 -9.87
N SER A 345 -31.84 27.66 -9.98
CA SER A 345 -31.03 28.33 -8.96
C SER A 345 -31.50 29.76 -8.60
N THR A 346 -32.43 30.37 -9.35
CA THR A 346 -33.00 31.68 -8.98
C THR A 346 -34.17 31.59 -7.99
N PHE A 347 -34.78 30.41 -7.82
CA PHE A 347 -35.91 30.23 -6.92
C PHE A 347 -35.44 30.03 -5.46
N PRO A 348 -35.89 30.87 -4.50
CA PRO A 348 -35.58 30.67 -3.10
C PRO A 348 -36.40 29.50 -2.54
N VAL A 349 -35.76 28.34 -2.39
CA VAL A 349 -36.37 27.05 -2.00
C VAL A 349 -37.23 27.16 -0.74
N GLU A 350 -36.77 27.87 0.29
CA GLU A 350 -37.50 28.05 1.55
C GLU A 350 -38.84 28.81 1.38
N SER A 351 -39.00 29.59 0.32
CA SER A 351 -40.24 30.30 -0.01
C SER A 351 -41.23 29.46 -0.82
N ILE A 352 -40.90 28.21 -1.16
CA ILE A 352 -41.80 27.28 -1.84
C ILE A 352 -42.60 26.52 -0.79
N THR A 353 -43.94 26.53 -0.92
CA THR A 353 -44.86 25.90 0.06
C THR A 353 -45.27 24.48 -0.28
N ASP A 354 -45.27 24.10 -1.55
CA ASP A 354 -45.57 22.74 -1.98
C ASP A 354 -44.30 21.87 -1.97
N ASP A 355 -44.33 20.74 -1.26
CA ASP A 355 -43.18 19.85 -1.09
C ASP A 355 -42.74 19.16 -2.40
N LEU A 356 -43.64 18.93 -3.36
CA LEU A 356 -43.31 18.29 -4.63
C LEU A 356 -42.66 19.28 -5.61
N ILE A 357 -43.13 20.54 -5.63
CA ILE A 357 -42.47 21.63 -6.35
C ILE A 357 -41.11 21.91 -5.72
N LYS A 358 -41.02 21.96 -4.39
CA LYS A 358 -39.77 22.13 -3.64
C LYS A 358 -38.73 21.07 -4.00
N LEU A 359 -39.11 19.79 -3.94
CA LEU A 359 -38.23 18.66 -4.28
C LEU A 359 -37.73 18.70 -5.72
N GLN A 360 -38.60 19.06 -6.68
CA GLN A 360 -38.22 19.18 -8.09
C GLN A 360 -37.27 20.37 -8.34
N ILE A 361 -37.52 21.53 -7.71
CA ILE A 361 -36.61 22.68 -7.80
C ILE A 361 -35.26 22.36 -7.13
N GLN A 362 -35.24 21.72 -5.97
CA GLN A 362 -34.00 21.26 -5.31
C GLN A 362 -33.20 20.32 -6.23
N THR A 363 -33.87 19.33 -6.86
CA THR A 363 -33.23 18.39 -7.80
C THR A 363 -32.66 19.08 -9.03
N LEU A 364 -33.29 20.16 -9.53
CA LEU A 364 -32.75 20.97 -10.62
C LEU A 364 -31.62 21.91 -10.17
N GLN A 365 -31.57 22.34 -8.91
CA GLN A 365 -30.51 23.20 -8.39
C GLN A 365 -29.16 22.47 -8.25
N GLU A 366 -29.16 21.14 -8.24
CA GLU A 366 -27.93 20.35 -8.38
C GLU A 366 -27.34 20.49 -9.79
N ARG A 367 -26.20 21.17 -9.90
CA ARG A 367 -25.52 21.43 -11.19
C ARG A 367 -24.65 20.25 -11.65
N GLY A 368 -24.38 19.29 -10.76
CA GLY A 368 -23.47 18.18 -11.02
C GLY A 368 -22.11 18.67 -11.52
N SER A 369 -21.50 17.96 -12.46
CA SER A 369 -20.19 18.30 -13.03
C SER A 369 -20.16 19.60 -13.84
N SER A 370 -21.31 20.16 -14.28
CA SER A 370 -21.37 21.45 -14.99
C SER A 370 -20.92 22.66 -14.16
N VAL A 371 -20.72 22.47 -12.86
CA VAL A 371 -20.17 23.48 -11.96
C VAL A 371 -18.67 23.76 -12.17
N LEU A 372 -17.95 22.83 -12.83
CA LEU A 372 -16.52 22.96 -13.16
C LEU A 372 -16.25 24.05 -14.21
N SER A 373 -14.98 24.46 -14.35
CA SER A 373 -14.55 25.20 -15.53
C SER A 373 -14.65 24.31 -16.80
N PRO A 374 -14.88 24.87 -17.99
CA PRO A 374 -14.98 24.07 -19.23
C PRO A 374 -13.75 23.20 -19.51
N GLU A 375 -12.56 23.65 -19.10
CA GLU A 375 -11.32 22.86 -19.18
C GLU A 375 -11.37 21.62 -18.28
N LYS A 376 -11.76 21.78 -17.01
CA LYS A 376 -11.87 20.67 -16.05
C LYS A 376 -13.02 19.73 -16.39
N TYR A 377 -14.15 20.25 -16.86
CA TYR A 377 -15.29 19.46 -17.34
C TYR A 377 -14.88 18.55 -18.51
N ASN A 378 -14.23 19.11 -19.54
CA ASN A 378 -13.71 18.34 -20.67
C ASN A 378 -12.63 17.34 -20.24
N ARG A 379 -11.78 17.69 -19.26
CA ARG A 379 -10.77 16.78 -18.72
C ARG A 379 -11.40 15.60 -17.98
N LEU A 380 -12.39 15.84 -17.13
CA LEU A 380 -13.14 14.81 -16.41
C LEU A 380 -13.81 13.83 -17.38
N GLY A 381 -14.56 14.33 -18.37
CA GLY A 381 -15.14 13.49 -19.43
C GLY A 381 -14.10 12.69 -20.21
N THR A 382 -12.91 13.25 -20.45
CA THR A 382 -11.78 12.53 -21.06
C THR A 382 -11.28 11.40 -20.17
N VAL A 383 -11.13 11.64 -18.87
CA VAL A 383 -10.67 10.63 -17.89
C VAL A 383 -11.68 9.48 -17.78
N LEU A 384 -12.96 9.78 -17.61
CA LEU A 384 -14.05 8.80 -17.53
C LEU A 384 -14.12 7.92 -18.80
N ASN A 385 -14.16 8.54 -19.99
CA ASN A 385 -14.16 7.82 -21.26
C ASN A 385 -12.91 6.95 -21.45
N THR A 386 -11.75 7.41 -20.96
CA THR A 386 -10.50 6.64 -21.03
C THR A 386 -10.55 5.41 -20.11
N MET A 387 -11.03 5.55 -18.87
CA MET A 387 -11.20 4.41 -17.95
C MET A 387 -12.20 3.40 -18.51
N SER A 388 -13.39 3.86 -18.94
CA SER A 388 -14.41 3.01 -19.57
C SER A 388 -13.86 2.23 -20.78
N THR A 389 -13.08 2.90 -21.63
CA THR A 389 -12.43 2.27 -22.80
C THR A 389 -11.38 1.22 -22.39
N ILE A 390 -10.51 1.52 -21.41
CA ILE A 390 -9.49 0.59 -20.92
C ILE A 390 -10.15 -0.65 -20.29
N TYR A 391 -11.23 -0.48 -19.52
CA TYR A 391 -12.00 -1.60 -18.98
C TYR A 391 -12.61 -2.46 -20.09
N SER A 392 -13.24 -1.84 -21.09
CA SER A 392 -14.00 -2.53 -22.13
C SER A 392 -13.14 -3.14 -23.25
N THR A 393 -11.87 -2.73 -23.37
CA THR A 393 -10.95 -3.18 -24.45
C THR A 393 -9.62 -3.73 -23.96
N GLY A 394 -9.38 -3.74 -22.64
CA GLY A 394 -8.21 -4.34 -22.02
C GLY A 394 -8.09 -5.83 -22.34
N THR A 395 -6.86 -6.30 -22.53
CA THR A 395 -6.57 -7.71 -22.88
C THR A 395 -5.40 -8.27 -22.09
N VAL A 396 -5.43 -9.58 -21.85
CA VAL A 396 -4.39 -10.34 -21.15
C VAL A 396 -3.92 -11.47 -22.08
N CYS A 397 -2.63 -11.49 -22.39
CA CYS A 397 -2.04 -12.46 -23.31
C CYS A 397 -1.40 -13.66 -22.59
N LYS A 398 -1.55 -14.87 -23.14
CA LYS A 398 -0.89 -16.07 -22.59
C LYS A 398 0.60 -16.04 -22.86
N ILE A 399 1.41 -16.31 -21.84
CA ILE A 399 2.88 -16.21 -21.91
C ILE A 399 3.48 -17.16 -22.95
N ASN A 400 2.98 -18.40 -23.02
CA ASN A 400 3.41 -19.40 -23.98
C ASN A 400 2.92 -19.14 -25.42
N ASN A 401 1.95 -18.23 -25.61
CA ASN A 401 1.39 -17.86 -26.91
C ASN A 401 1.01 -16.36 -26.92
N PRO A 402 1.97 -15.43 -27.06
CA PRO A 402 1.68 -13.98 -26.97
C PRO A 402 0.76 -13.41 -28.07
N SER A 403 0.33 -14.22 -29.04
CA SER A 403 -0.72 -13.90 -30.00
C SER A 403 -2.14 -14.28 -29.54
N GLU A 404 -2.27 -15.02 -28.45
CA GLU A 404 -3.53 -15.42 -27.82
C GLU A 404 -3.79 -14.51 -26.61
N CYS A 405 -4.55 -13.44 -26.87
CA CYS A 405 -4.93 -12.44 -25.89
C CYS A 405 -6.45 -12.45 -25.69
N LEU A 406 -6.88 -12.54 -24.44
CA LEU A 406 -8.28 -12.58 -24.03
C LEU A 406 -8.72 -11.20 -23.50
N VAL A 407 -9.92 -10.76 -23.88
CA VAL A 407 -10.63 -9.67 -23.20
C VAL A 407 -11.24 -10.18 -21.89
N LEU A 408 -11.75 -9.28 -21.06
CA LEU A 408 -12.50 -9.68 -19.86
C LEU A 408 -13.73 -10.51 -20.23
N GLU A 409 -14.58 -9.98 -21.12
CA GLU A 409 -15.85 -10.57 -21.56
C GLU A 409 -15.91 -10.59 -23.10
N PRO A 410 -16.06 -11.75 -23.78
CA PRO A 410 -15.85 -13.11 -23.28
C PRO A 410 -14.37 -13.51 -23.34
N GLY A 411 -13.87 -14.18 -22.29
CA GLY A 411 -12.52 -14.73 -22.23
C GLY A 411 -12.07 -15.03 -20.80
N LEU A 412 -11.71 -13.98 -20.06
CA LEU A 412 -11.23 -14.12 -18.68
C LEU A 412 -12.37 -14.38 -17.69
N ASP A 413 -13.57 -13.88 -17.98
CA ASP A 413 -14.82 -14.18 -17.25
C ASP A 413 -15.07 -15.70 -17.15
N ALA A 414 -15.05 -16.41 -18.28
CA ALA A 414 -15.26 -17.86 -18.35
C ALA A 414 -14.18 -18.65 -17.62
N ILE A 415 -12.90 -18.24 -17.71
CA ILE A 415 -11.81 -18.86 -16.94
C ILE A 415 -12.02 -18.67 -15.43
N MET A 416 -12.47 -17.48 -15.01
CA MET A 416 -12.73 -17.19 -13.60
C MET A 416 -14.05 -17.79 -13.09
N ALA A 417 -14.99 -18.12 -13.97
CA ALA A 417 -16.17 -18.92 -13.64
C ALA A 417 -15.83 -20.41 -13.52
N ASP A 418 -15.37 -21.03 -14.61
CA ASP A 418 -15.41 -22.48 -14.83
C ASP A 418 -14.10 -23.21 -14.46
N SER A 419 -12.94 -22.56 -14.57
CA SER A 419 -11.66 -23.24 -14.36
C SER A 419 -11.47 -23.63 -12.90
N THR A 420 -10.95 -24.85 -12.67
CA THR A 420 -10.52 -25.32 -11.35
C THR A 420 -8.99 -25.36 -11.21
N ASP A 421 -8.22 -24.89 -12.20
CA ASP A 421 -6.76 -24.81 -12.10
C ASP A 421 -6.34 -23.52 -11.35
N TYR A 422 -5.60 -23.69 -10.25
CA TYR A 422 -5.14 -22.58 -9.42
C TYR A 422 -4.27 -21.58 -10.20
N ASN A 423 -3.38 -22.08 -11.08
CA ASN A 423 -2.41 -21.27 -11.80
C ASN A 423 -3.05 -20.54 -12.98
N GLU A 424 -3.98 -21.18 -13.69
CA GLU A 424 -4.74 -20.53 -14.77
C GLU A 424 -5.60 -19.38 -14.24
N ARG A 425 -6.33 -19.61 -13.15
CA ARG A 425 -7.12 -18.58 -12.46
C ARG A 425 -6.23 -17.45 -11.92
N LEU A 426 -5.06 -17.78 -11.37
CA LEU A 426 -4.10 -16.78 -10.88
C LEU A 426 -3.51 -15.95 -12.02
N TRP A 427 -3.16 -16.58 -13.16
CA TRP A 427 -2.72 -15.87 -14.37
C TRP A 427 -3.78 -14.89 -14.88
N ALA A 428 -5.06 -15.31 -14.96
CA ALA A 428 -6.14 -14.45 -15.40
C ALA A 428 -6.38 -13.28 -14.41
N TRP A 429 -6.41 -13.59 -13.11
CA TRP A 429 -6.67 -12.62 -12.03
C TRP A 429 -5.58 -11.55 -11.91
N GLU A 430 -4.30 -11.94 -11.98
CA GLU A 430 -3.18 -11.00 -11.91
C GLU A 430 -2.92 -10.32 -13.25
N GLY A 431 -3.02 -11.04 -14.36
CA GLY A 431 -2.88 -10.45 -15.70
C GLY A 431 -3.86 -9.29 -15.92
N TRP A 432 -5.08 -9.38 -15.41
CA TRP A 432 -6.06 -8.29 -15.44
C TRP A 432 -5.63 -7.08 -14.59
N ARG A 433 -5.06 -7.31 -13.41
CA ARG A 433 -4.67 -6.24 -12.47
C ARG A 433 -3.35 -5.56 -12.87
N ALA A 434 -2.37 -6.33 -13.32
CA ALA A 434 -1.15 -5.80 -13.93
C ALA A 434 -1.40 -5.08 -15.26
N GLY A 435 -2.28 -5.61 -16.11
CA GLY A 435 -2.59 -5.04 -17.43
C GLY A 435 -3.50 -3.81 -17.35
N VAL A 436 -4.68 -3.95 -16.76
CA VAL A 436 -5.70 -2.88 -16.67
C VAL A 436 -5.58 -2.09 -15.37
N GLY A 437 -5.51 -2.75 -14.22
CA GLY A 437 -5.49 -2.08 -12.90
C GLY A 437 -4.36 -1.04 -12.75
N ARG A 438 -3.16 -1.34 -13.26
CA ARG A 438 -2.04 -0.38 -13.29
C ARG A 438 -2.25 0.79 -14.27
N MET A 439 -2.93 0.57 -15.40
CA MET A 439 -3.29 1.65 -16.34
C MET A 439 -4.36 2.59 -15.78
N MET A 440 -5.30 2.05 -14.98
CA MET A 440 -6.34 2.84 -14.31
C MET A 440 -5.78 3.76 -13.22
N ARG A 441 -4.67 3.37 -12.56
CA ARG A 441 -4.15 4.04 -11.36
C ARG A 441 -4.00 5.57 -11.50
N PRO A 442 -3.26 6.13 -12.47
CA PRO A 442 -3.14 7.59 -12.62
C PRO A 442 -4.44 8.29 -13.05
N LEU A 443 -5.35 7.59 -13.74
CA LEU A 443 -6.64 8.14 -14.16
C LEU A 443 -7.58 8.27 -12.98
N TYR A 444 -7.67 7.23 -12.14
CA TYR A 444 -8.50 7.24 -10.92
C TYR A 444 -7.99 8.27 -9.90
N GLU A 445 -6.66 8.48 -9.83
CA GLU A 445 -6.05 9.54 -9.02
C GLU A 445 -6.40 10.97 -9.46
N GLU A 446 -6.73 11.21 -10.73
CA GLU A 446 -7.18 12.51 -11.25
C GLU A 446 -8.70 12.65 -11.15
N TYR A 447 -9.45 11.57 -11.43
CA TYR A 447 -10.91 11.50 -11.24
C TYR A 447 -11.32 11.81 -9.79
N VAL A 448 -10.64 11.23 -8.79
CA VAL A 448 -10.92 11.54 -7.37
C VAL A 448 -10.69 13.02 -7.03
N GLU A 449 -9.70 13.68 -7.65
CA GLU A 449 -9.46 15.11 -7.43
C GLU A 449 -10.53 15.99 -8.09
N LEU A 450 -10.93 15.66 -9.32
CA LEU A 450 -11.93 16.40 -10.09
C LEU A 450 -13.34 16.23 -9.49
N GLU A 451 -13.77 15.01 -9.14
CA GLU A 451 -15.11 14.80 -8.58
C GLU A 451 -15.25 15.31 -7.14
N ASN A 452 -14.17 15.28 -6.34
CA ASN A 452 -14.18 15.99 -5.07
C ASN A 452 -14.29 17.52 -5.27
N GLU A 453 -13.81 18.09 -6.37
CA GLU A 453 -14.07 19.50 -6.72
C GLU A 453 -15.53 19.72 -7.14
N VAL A 454 -16.12 18.82 -7.94
CA VAL A 454 -17.56 18.83 -8.28
C VAL A 454 -18.43 18.82 -7.03
N ALA A 455 -18.18 17.90 -6.10
CA ALA A 455 -18.95 17.74 -4.87
C ALA A 455 -18.91 19.00 -4.00
N ARG A 456 -17.70 19.53 -3.73
CA ARG A 456 -17.50 20.75 -2.92
C ARG A 456 -18.09 22.00 -3.56
N LEU A 457 -18.08 22.10 -4.89
CA LEU A 457 -18.73 23.19 -5.61
C LEU A 457 -20.27 23.08 -5.65
N ASN A 458 -20.84 21.89 -5.46
CA ASN A 458 -22.27 21.66 -5.24
C ASN A 458 -22.67 21.69 -3.73
N GLY A 459 -21.73 21.96 -2.81
CA GLY A 459 -22.01 22.11 -1.37
C GLY A 459 -21.88 20.84 -0.51
N TYR A 460 -21.42 19.73 -1.10
CA TYR A 460 -21.13 18.48 -0.41
C TYR A 460 -19.68 18.46 0.13
N SER A 461 -19.40 17.62 1.13
CA SER A 461 -18.05 17.55 1.72
C SER A 461 -17.02 16.89 0.80
N ASP A 462 -17.45 15.83 0.10
CA ASP A 462 -16.66 14.97 -0.79
C ASP A 462 -17.61 14.23 -1.77
N TYR A 463 -17.07 13.55 -2.78
CA TYR A 463 -17.90 12.86 -3.78
C TYR A 463 -18.64 11.62 -3.23
N GLY A 464 -18.14 11.01 -2.16
CA GLY A 464 -18.90 10.01 -1.42
C GLY A 464 -20.12 10.63 -0.75
N ASP A 465 -20.00 11.81 -0.14
CA ASP A 465 -21.12 12.56 0.45
C ASP A 465 -22.18 12.95 -0.61
N TYR A 466 -21.74 13.32 -1.82
CA TYR A 466 -22.63 13.55 -2.96
C TYR A 466 -23.47 12.29 -3.31
N TRP A 467 -22.88 11.10 -3.40
CA TRP A 467 -23.68 9.88 -3.63
C TRP A 467 -24.61 9.53 -2.48
N ARG A 468 -24.19 9.74 -1.22
CA ARG A 468 -25.04 9.46 -0.05
C ARG A 468 -26.29 10.35 0.00
N ALA A 469 -26.28 11.50 -0.69
CA ALA A 469 -27.44 12.37 -0.87
C ALA A 469 -28.64 11.69 -1.54
N ASN A 470 -28.43 10.60 -2.31
CA ASN A 470 -29.53 9.81 -2.88
C ASN A 470 -30.50 9.25 -1.81
N TYR A 471 -29.99 8.99 -0.61
CA TYR A 471 -30.73 8.50 0.56
C TYR A 471 -31.17 9.61 1.52
N GLU A 472 -30.83 10.88 1.26
CA GLU A 472 -31.19 11.98 2.13
C GLU A 472 -32.70 12.27 2.06
N ALA A 473 -33.32 12.46 3.22
CA ALA A 473 -34.69 12.92 3.36
C ALA A 473 -34.73 14.06 4.37
N THR A 474 -35.06 15.27 3.92
CA THR A 474 -35.07 16.49 4.76
C THR A 474 -36.46 16.81 5.33
N SER A 475 -37.52 16.39 4.65
CA SER A 475 -38.93 16.65 5.01
C SER A 475 -39.83 15.45 4.70
N PRO A 476 -40.88 15.17 5.51
CA PRO A 476 -41.17 15.77 6.81
C PRO A 476 -40.30 15.15 7.92
N GLU A 477 -40.18 15.84 9.05
CA GLU A 477 -39.26 15.48 10.16
C GLU A 477 -39.41 14.03 10.66
N ASN A 478 -40.61 13.45 10.60
CA ASN A 478 -40.90 12.08 11.04
C ASN A 478 -40.46 10.97 10.04
N TYR A 479 -39.87 11.35 8.90
CA TYR A 479 -39.30 10.47 7.87
C TYR A 479 -37.85 10.86 7.51
N LYS A 480 -37.28 11.80 8.26
CA LYS A 480 -35.97 12.41 8.02
C LYS A 480 -34.84 11.38 8.08
N TYR A 481 -33.87 11.53 7.18
CA TYR A 481 -32.72 10.63 7.06
C TYR A 481 -31.51 11.42 6.57
N SER A 482 -30.37 11.31 7.26
CA SER A 482 -29.15 12.05 6.90
C SER A 482 -28.18 11.19 6.07
N ARG A 483 -27.27 11.84 5.36
CA ARG A 483 -26.24 11.19 4.54
C ARG A 483 -25.25 10.36 5.36
N ASP A 484 -25.07 10.68 6.64
CA ASP A 484 -24.22 9.92 7.56
C ASP A 484 -24.98 8.77 8.25
N GLN A 485 -26.31 8.89 8.44
CA GLN A 485 -27.14 7.80 8.96
C GLN A 485 -27.07 6.55 8.06
N LEU A 486 -26.87 6.75 6.74
CA LEU A 486 -26.61 5.66 5.80
C LEU A 486 -25.38 4.84 6.18
N ILE A 487 -24.29 5.48 6.63
CA ILE A 487 -23.08 4.79 7.05
C ILE A 487 -23.41 3.97 8.30
N GLU A 488 -24.00 4.59 9.32
CA GLU A 488 -24.35 3.91 10.58
C GLU A 488 -25.28 2.69 10.37
N ASP A 489 -26.35 2.81 9.60
CA ASP A 489 -27.29 1.71 9.35
C ASP A 489 -26.68 0.60 8.48
N VAL A 490 -25.79 0.93 7.53
CA VAL A 490 -25.02 -0.06 6.77
C VAL A 490 -24.06 -0.84 7.69
N GLU A 491 -23.30 -0.18 8.57
CA GLU A 491 -22.38 -0.88 9.48
C GLU A 491 -23.11 -1.72 10.52
N LYS A 492 -24.22 -1.20 11.05
CA LYS A 492 -25.11 -1.89 12.00
C LYS A 492 -25.76 -3.14 11.40
N THR A 493 -26.27 -3.05 10.16
CA THR A 493 -26.79 -4.24 9.45
C THR A 493 -25.69 -5.20 9.04
N PHE A 494 -24.48 -4.72 8.75
CA PHE A 494 -23.35 -5.58 8.39
C PHE A 494 -22.93 -6.48 9.56
N GLU A 495 -22.78 -5.92 10.77
CA GLU A 495 -22.47 -6.72 11.97
C GLU A 495 -23.61 -7.67 12.37
N GLN A 496 -24.86 -7.45 11.93
CA GLN A 496 -25.95 -8.42 12.07
C GLN A 496 -25.83 -9.60 11.09
N ILE A 497 -25.36 -9.36 9.86
CA ILE A 497 -25.20 -10.38 8.80
C ILE A 497 -23.91 -11.20 8.97
N LYS A 498 -22.87 -10.57 9.52
CA LYS A 498 -21.52 -11.12 9.71
C LYS A 498 -21.46 -12.52 10.34
N PRO A 499 -22.25 -12.90 11.38
CA PRO A 499 -22.22 -14.27 11.91
C PRO A 499 -22.64 -15.34 10.90
N LEU A 500 -23.61 -15.04 10.02
CA LEU A 500 -24.02 -15.92 8.92
C LEU A 500 -22.92 -16.00 7.85
N TYR A 501 -22.31 -14.86 7.51
CA TYR A 501 -21.19 -14.83 6.56
C TYR A 501 -19.96 -15.59 7.08
N GLU A 502 -19.58 -15.46 8.35
CA GLU A 502 -18.43 -16.18 8.93
C GLU A 502 -18.64 -17.70 8.92
N GLN A 503 -19.88 -18.18 9.06
CA GLN A 503 -20.23 -19.60 8.91
C GLN A 503 -20.17 -20.07 7.44
N LEU A 504 -20.68 -19.26 6.50
CA LEU A 504 -20.59 -19.53 5.06
C LEU A 504 -19.13 -19.56 4.60
N HIS A 505 -18.33 -18.58 5.01
CA HIS A 505 -16.89 -18.48 4.73
C HIS A 505 -16.13 -19.70 5.25
N ALA A 506 -16.35 -20.09 6.52
CA ALA A 506 -15.68 -21.25 7.11
C ALA A 506 -16.02 -22.57 6.36
N TYR A 507 -17.26 -22.72 5.91
CA TYR A 507 -17.70 -23.86 5.11
C TYR A 507 -17.08 -23.88 3.71
N VAL A 508 -17.16 -22.75 2.98
CA VAL A 508 -16.56 -22.58 1.64
C VAL A 508 -15.05 -22.80 1.70
N ARG A 509 -14.35 -22.23 2.69
CA ARG A 509 -12.92 -22.45 2.93
C ARG A 509 -12.58 -23.91 3.19
N HIS A 510 -13.42 -24.65 3.92
CA HIS A 510 -13.21 -26.08 4.11
C HIS A 510 -13.35 -26.87 2.80
N LYS A 511 -14.42 -26.61 2.02
CA LYS A 511 -14.65 -27.26 0.72
C LYS A 511 -13.56 -26.95 -0.30
N LEU A 512 -13.19 -25.67 -0.48
CA LEU A 512 -12.09 -25.30 -1.36
C LEU A 512 -10.75 -25.89 -0.87
N GLY A 513 -10.53 -25.99 0.44
CA GLY A 513 -9.36 -26.68 1.02
C GLY A 513 -9.28 -28.18 0.72
N GLN A 514 -10.41 -28.84 0.43
CA GLN A 514 -10.44 -30.23 -0.07
C GLN A 514 -10.07 -30.32 -1.56
N VAL A 515 -10.28 -29.25 -2.34
CA VAL A 515 -9.96 -29.18 -3.78
C VAL A 515 -8.51 -28.76 -4.03
N TYR A 516 -8.06 -27.67 -3.39
CA TYR A 516 -6.75 -27.05 -3.62
C TYR A 516 -5.67 -27.45 -2.59
N GLY A 517 -6.06 -28.12 -1.51
CA GLY A 517 -5.15 -28.60 -0.48
C GLY A 517 -4.66 -27.55 0.53
N PRO A 518 -4.02 -27.99 1.62
CA PRO A 518 -3.69 -27.13 2.77
C PRO A 518 -2.51 -26.19 2.54
N GLU A 519 -1.73 -26.39 1.49
CA GLU A 519 -0.61 -25.50 1.13
C GLU A 519 -1.10 -24.20 0.47
N LEU A 520 -2.19 -24.29 -0.30
CA LEU A 520 -2.79 -23.17 -1.03
C LEU A 520 -3.96 -22.52 -0.29
N ILE A 521 -4.59 -23.22 0.66
CA ILE A 521 -5.69 -22.70 1.50
C ILE A 521 -5.48 -23.10 2.96
N SER A 522 -5.12 -22.13 3.80
CA SER A 522 -5.02 -22.32 5.25
C SER A 522 -6.39 -22.54 5.90
N SER A 523 -6.49 -23.53 6.79
CA SER A 523 -7.71 -23.84 7.53
C SER A 523 -8.19 -22.74 8.50
N THR A 524 -7.35 -21.72 8.77
CA THR A 524 -7.72 -20.54 9.57
C THR A 524 -7.47 -19.21 8.85
N GLY A 525 -7.01 -19.22 7.60
CA GLY A 525 -6.65 -18.01 6.84
C GLY A 525 -7.82 -17.37 6.10
N GLY A 526 -7.56 -16.27 5.41
CA GLY A 526 -8.47 -15.75 4.39
C GLY A 526 -8.55 -16.65 3.15
N LEU A 527 -9.54 -16.43 2.29
CA LEU A 527 -9.66 -17.09 0.99
C LEU A 527 -8.80 -16.40 -0.08
N PRO A 528 -8.03 -17.11 -0.92
CA PRO A 528 -7.28 -16.48 -2.01
C PRO A 528 -8.22 -15.85 -3.05
N ALA A 529 -8.02 -14.56 -3.35
CA ALA A 529 -8.97 -13.73 -4.10
C ALA A 529 -9.32 -14.20 -5.54
N HIS A 530 -8.52 -15.09 -6.13
CA HIS A 530 -8.73 -15.64 -7.47
C HIS A 530 -9.57 -16.92 -7.48
N LEU A 531 -9.84 -17.54 -6.32
CA LEU A 531 -10.57 -18.80 -6.18
C LEU A 531 -12.06 -18.62 -5.82
N LEU A 532 -12.64 -17.45 -6.15
CA LEU A 532 -13.94 -17.02 -5.63
C LEU A 532 -15.09 -17.05 -6.65
N GLY A 533 -14.90 -17.66 -7.83
CA GLY A 533 -15.95 -17.86 -8.83
C GLY A 533 -16.16 -16.70 -9.82
N ASP A 534 -15.54 -15.54 -9.60
CA ASP A 534 -15.42 -14.46 -10.60
C ASP A 534 -14.06 -13.74 -10.49
N MET A 535 -13.85 -12.71 -11.32
CA MET A 535 -12.59 -11.94 -11.42
C MET A 535 -12.19 -11.18 -10.14
N TRP A 536 -13.12 -10.93 -9.20
CA TRP A 536 -12.92 -10.11 -8.00
C TRP A 536 -13.35 -10.79 -6.69
N GLY A 537 -14.15 -11.85 -6.78
CA GLY A 537 -14.92 -12.43 -5.70
C GLY A 537 -16.14 -11.60 -5.31
N ARG A 538 -16.88 -11.04 -6.28
CA ARG A 538 -18.14 -10.31 -6.03
C ARG A 538 -19.26 -11.28 -5.66
N PHE A 539 -19.45 -12.33 -6.45
CA PHE A 539 -20.44 -13.38 -6.22
C PHE A 539 -19.74 -14.75 -6.17
N TRP A 540 -20.13 -15.60 -5.22
CA TRP A 540 -19.56 -16.95 -5.09
C TRP A 540 -20.40 -18.02 -5.79
N THR A 541 -21.39 -17.63 -6.61
CA THR A 541 -22.36 -18.52 -7.27
C THR A 541 -21.68 -19.69 -7.99
N ASN A 542 -20.59 -19.42 -8.72
CA ASN A 542 -19.86 -20.43 -9.50
C ASN A 542 -19.08 -21.43 -8.62
N LEU A 543 -18.91 -21.15 -7.32
CA LEU A 543 -18.36 -22.12 -6.36
C LEU A 543 -19.37 -23.21 -5.98
N TYR A 544 -20.64 -23.11 -6.38
CA TYR A 544 -21.67 -24.07 -6.00
C TYR A 544 -21.32 -25.52 -6.36
N ALA A 545 -20.75 -25.75 -7.55
CA ALA A 545 -20.29 -27.08 -7.98
C ALA A 545 -19.19 -27.69 -7.08
N LEU A 546 -18.35 -26.85 -6.45
CA LEU A 546 -17.30 -27.27 -5.53
C LEU A 546 -17.77 -27.34 -4.07
N THR A 547 -18.88 -26.69 -3.74
CA THR A 547 -19.33 -26.47 -2.35
C THR A 547 -20.69 -27.11 -2.03
N VAL A 548 -21.38 -27.70 -3.01
CA VAL A 548 -22.67 -28.37 -2.83
C VAL A 548 -22.65 -29.35 -1.63
N PRO A 549 -23.62 -29.24 -0.69
CA PRO A 549 -23.74 -30.15 0.45
C PRO A 549 -24.08 -31.57 0.04
N TYR A 550 -25.14 -31.75 -0.76
CA TYR A 550 -25.71 -33.04 -1.13
C TYR A 550 -25.67 -33.26 -2.65
N PRO A 551 -24.51 -33.58 -3.24
CA PRO A 551 -24.34 -33.72 -4.71
C PRO A 551 -25.10 -34.91 -5.32
N ALA A 552 -25.64 -35.81 -4.50
CA ALA A 552 -26.49 -36.91 -4.96
C ALA A 552 -27.96 -36.50 -5.17
N LYS A 553 -28.35 -35.29 -4.75
CA LYS A 553 -29.68 -34.73 -5.04
C LYS A 553 -29.66 -34.02 -6.39
N PRO A 554 -30.77 -34.05 -7.14
CA PRO A 554 -30.91 -33.19 -8.32
C PRO A 554 -30.78 -31.72 -7.89
N ASN A 555 -30.03 -30.94 -8.66
CA ASN A 555 -30.04 -29.49 -8.52
C ASN A 555 -31.38 -28.94 -9.00
N ILE A 556 -31.85 -27.85 -8.39
CA ILE A 556 -32.97 -27.08 -8.94
C ILE A 556 -32.37 -26.16 -10.01
N ASP A 557 -32.09 -26.75 -11.17
CA ASP A 557 -31.67 -26.09 -12.40
C ASP A 557 -32.51 -26.62 -13.55
N VAL A 558 -33.41 -25.75 -14.03
CA VAL A 558 -34.38 -26.09 -15.08
C VAL A 558 -33.84 -25.89 -16.50
N THR A 559 -32.57 -25.47 -16.66
CA THR A 559 -31.93 -25.23 -17.97
C THR A 559 -32.14 -26.40 -18.95
N SER A 560 -31.93 -27.64 -18.48
CA SER A 560 -32.11 -28.83 -19.31
C SER A 560 -33.58 -29.05 -19.72
N ALA A 561 -34.53 -28.82 -18.82
CA ALA A 561 -35.96 -28.95 -19.09
C ALA A 561 -36.48 -27.86 -20.04
N MET A 562 -35.97 -26.62 -19.92
CA MET A 562 -36.25 -25.53 -20.86
C MET A 562 -35.77 -25.87 -22.28
N VAL A 563 -34.55 -26.41 -22.41
CA VAL A 563 -33.98 -26.85 -23.70
C VAL A 563 -34.78 -28.04 -24.28
N GLU A 564 -35.13 -29.03 -23.48
CA GLU A 564 -35.94 -30.19 -23.94
C GLU A 564 -37.35 -29.75 -24.40
N LYS A 565 -37.99 -28.85 -23.64
CA LYS A 565 -39.27 -28.23 -24.00
C LYS A 565 -39.15 -27.15 -25.08
N LYS A 566 -37.95 -26.91 -25.62
CA LYS A 566 -37.66 -25.96 -26.72
C LYS A 566 -38.11 -24.54 -26.42
N TRP A 567 -37.90 -24.08 -25.20
CA TRP A 567 -38.07 -22.68 -24.83
C TRP A 567 -37.10 -21.81 -25.63
N ASP A 568 -37.53 -20.61 -25.98
CA ASP A 568 -36.72 -19.54 -26.55
C ASP A 568 -36.81 -18.29 -25.66
N ALA A 569 -36.11 -17.22 -26.06
CA ALA A 569 -36.18 -15.95 -25.35
C ALA A 569 -37.60 -15.37 -25.30
N ASN A 570 -38.46 -15.63 -26.30
CA ASN A 570 -39.82 -15.13 -26.26
C ASN A 570 -40.65 -15.83 -25.19
N LYS A 571 -40.59 -17.17 -25.07
CA LYS A 571 -41.29 -17.87 -23.98
C LYS A 571 -40.69 -17.57 -22.60
N ILE A 572 -39.39 -17.30 -22.50
CA ILE A 572 -38.79 -16.81 -21.24
C ILE A 572 -39.46 -15.50 -20.81
N PHE A 573 -39.43 -14.46 -21.66
CA PHE A 573 -40.01 -13.15 -21.32
C PHE A 573 -41.55 -13.19 -21.20
N ARG A 574 -42.26 -14.03 -21.98
CA ARG A 574 -43.71 -14.21 -21.82
C ARG A 574 -44.06 -14.89 -20.50
N SER A 575 -43.22 -15.79 -19.99
CA SER A 575 -43.45 -16.40 -18.66
C SER A 575 -43.25 -15.39 -17.53
N ALA A 576 -42.33 -14.43 -17.68
CA ALA A 576 -42.21 -13.30 -16.76
C ALA A 576 -43.46 -12.40 -16.82
N GLU A 577 -43.93 -12.03 -18.02
CA GLU A 577 -45.18 -11.25 -18.18
C GLU A 577 -46.40 -11.98 -17.57
N GLU A 578 -46.52 -13.29 -17.80
CA GLU A 578 -47.54 -14.16 -17.17
C GLU A 578 -47.47 -14.10 -15.63
N PHE A 579 -46.27 -14.08 -15.03
CA PHE A 579 -46.08 -13.93 -13.58
C PHE A 579 -46.55 -12.55 -13.06
N PHE A 580 -46.15 -11.45 -13.69
CA PHE A 580 -46.54 -10.10 -13.24
C PHE A 580 -48.05 -9.84 -13.39
N VAL A 581 -48.65 -10.30 -14.50
CA VAL A 581 -50.10 -10.24 -14.70
C VAL A 581 -50.84 -11.10 -13.65
N SER A 582 -50.27 -12.22 -13.18
CA SER A 582 -50.89 -13.04 -12.14
C SER A 582 -51.06 -12.30 -10.80
N ILE A 583 -50.16 -11.36 -10.47
CA ILE A 583 -50.24 -10.53 -9.26
C ILE A 583 -51.00 -9.22 -9.49
N GLY A 584 -51.51 -8.95 -10.69
CA GLY A 584 -52.30 -7.75 -10.99
C GLY A 584 -51.49 -6.49 -11.28
N LEU A 585 -50.24 -6.65 -11.76
CA LEU A 585 -49.56 -5.59 -12.52
C LEU A 585 -50.03 -5.60 -13.98
N ASP A 586 -49.41 -4.77 -14.85
CA ASP A 586 -49.89 -4.54 -16.22
C ASP A 586 -49.11 -5.37 -17.24
N PRO A 587 -49.76 -5.92 -18.28
CA PRO A 587 -49.04 -6.60 -19.36
C PRO A 587 -48.10 -5.63 -20.09
N MET A 588 -46.96 -6.14 -20.57
CA MET A 588 -45.96 -5.32 -21.24
C MET A 588 -46.53 -4.68 -22.51
N THR A 589 -46.12 -3.43 -22.77
CA THR A 589 -46.64 -2.65 -23.89
C THR A 589 -46.36 -3.29 -25.25
N GLU A 590 -47.19 -3.00 -26.27
CA GLU A 590 -46.94 -3.45 -27.65
C GLU A 590 -45.55 -2.98 -28.15
N GLY A 591 -45.19 -1.72 -27.85
CA GLY A 591 -43.89 -1.15 -28.16
C GLY A 591 -42.71 -1.85 -27.48
N PHE A 592 -42.88 -2.40 -26.27
CA PHE A 592 -41.84 -3.21 -25.61
C PHE A 592 -41.53 -4.46 -26.43
N TRP A 593 -42.57 -5.16 -26.90
CA TRP A 593 -42.42 -6.38 -27.69
C TRP A 593 -41.89 -6.13 -29.12
N GLU A 594 -42.21 -4.97 -29.71
CA GLU A 594 -41.69 -4.58 -31.03
C GLU A 594 -40.24 -4.09 -31.02
N LYS A 595 -39.80 -3.41 -29.95
CA LYS A 595 -38.57 -2.60 -29.95
C LYS A 595 -37.44 -3.17 -29.07
N SER A 596 -37.73 -4.08 -28.16
CA SER A 596 -36.72 -4.70 -27.28
C SER A 596 -35.74 -5.58 -28.05
N MET A 597 -34.51 -5.69 -27.55
CA MET A 597 -33.49 -6.60 -28.08
C MET A 597 -33.34 -7.76 -27.10
N LEU A 598 -34.22 -8.77 -27.22
CA LEU A 598 -34.30 -9.94 -26.32
C LEU A 598 -33.40 -11.12 -26.75
N THR A 599 -32.59 -10.96 -27.80
CA THR A 599 -31.65 -11.97 -28.31
C THR A 599 -30.45 -11.29 -28.94
N GLU A 600 -29.28 -11.94 -28.94
CA GLU A 600 -28.13 -11.45 -29.71
C GLU A 600 -28.44 -11.45 -31.22
N PRO A 601 -28.20 -10.33 -31.94
CA PRO A 601 -28.57 -10.21 -33.36
C PRO A 601 -27.61 -10.96 -34.29
N THR A 602 -28.16 -11.84 -35.14
CA THR A 602 -27.39 -12.73 -36.04
C THR A 602 -26.86 -12.05 -37.31
N ASP A 603 -26.89 -10.72 -37.42
CA ASP A 603 -26.46 -9.96 -38.61
C ASP A 603 -25.01 -9.42 -38.51
N ASN A 604 -24.27 -9.80 -37.46
CA ASN A 604 -22.91 -9.38 -37.14
C ASN A 604 -22.78 -7.91 -36.68
N ARG A 605 -23.88 -7.21 -36.37
CA ARG A 605 -23.77 -5.95 -35.63
C ARG A 605 -23.18 -6.22 -34.23
N LYS A 606 -22.37 -5.30 -33.72
CA LYS A 606 -21.83 -5.38 -32.35
C LYS A 606 -22.83 -4.76 -31.36
N VAL A 607 -23.02 -5.36 -30.20
CA VAL A 607 -23.97 -4.92 -29.17
C VAL A 607 -23.37 -5.01 -27.77
N VAL A 608 -23.95 -4.26 -26.82
CA VAL A 608 -23.66 -4.42 -25.39
C VAL A 608 -24.60 -5.48 -24.82
N CYS A 609 -24.10 -6.70 -24.60
CA CYS A 609 -24.92 -7.84 -24.17
C CYS A 609 -25.35 -7.84 -22.70
N HIS A 610 -24.72 -7.04 -21.84
CA HIS A 610 -25.10 -6.90 -20.42
C HIS A 610 -26.59 -6.54 -20.28
N PRO A 611 -27.40 -7.29 -19.52
CA PRO A 611 -28.83 -7.03 -19.36
C PRO A 611 -29.09 -5.59 -18.89
N THR A 612 -30.04 -4.90 -19.53
CA THR A 612 -30.59 -3.63 -19.03
C THR A 612 -32.01 -3.38 -19.49
N ALA A 613 -32.86 -2.96 -18.55
CA ALA A 613 -34.14 -2.27 -18.74
C ALA A 613 -33.96 -0.77 -19.04
N TRP A 614 -34.91 -0.19 -19.78
CA TRP A 614 -34.90 1.20 -20.26
C TRP A 614 -36.31 1.79 -20.25
N ASP A 615 -36.57 2.78 -19.39
CA ASP A 615 -37.53 3.86 -19.70
C ASP A 615 -36.87 4.81 -20.70
N MET A 616 -37.40 4.88 -21.91
CA MET A 616 -36.92 5.82 -22.93
C MET A 616 -37.54 7.22 -22.76
N GLY A 617 -38.56 7.36 -21.90
CA GLY A 617 -39.54 8.43 -21.93
C GLY A 617 -40.70 8.14 -22.90
N ASN A 618 -41.73 8.98 -22.88
CA ASN A 618 -42.91 8.89 -23.77
C ASN A 618 -43.65 7.52 -23.76
N LYS A 619 -43.54 6.77 -22.65
CA LYS A 619 -44.10 5.41 -22.45
C LYS A 619 -43.58 4.37 -23.46
N ASP A 620 -42.33 4.52 -23.89
CA ASP A 620 -41.59 3.55 -24.69
C ASP A 620 -40.58 2.82 -23.78
N TYR A 621 -40.93 1.59 -23.39
CA TYR A 621 -40.17 0.77 -22.44
C TYR A 621 -39.50 -0.40 -23.15
N ARG A 622 -38.24 -0.72 -22.83
CA ARG A 622 -37.48 -1.76 -23.56
C ARG A 622 -36.51 -2.53 -22.67
N ILE A 623 -36.24 -3.78 -23.02
CA ILE A 623 -35.11 -4.56 -22.47
C ILE A 623 -34.09 -4.89 -23.56
N LYS A 624 -32.81 -4.82 -23.21
CA LYS A 624 -31.67 -5.15 -24.07
C LYS A 624 -30.84 -6.26 -23.40
N MET A 625 -31.06 -7.51 -23.78
CA MET A 625 -30.45 -8.70 -23.20
C MET A 625 -30.11 -9.73 -24.29
N CYS A 626 -28.89 -10.28 -24.27
CA CYS A 626 -28.49 -11.35 -25.18
C CYS A 626 -28.91 -12.74 -24.64
N THR A 627 -30.22 -12.93 -24.47
CA THR A 627 -30.81 -14.03 -23.69
C THR A 627 -30.47 -15.41 -24.25
N LYS A 628 -29.99 -16.28 -23.36
CA LYS A 628 -29.73 -17.70 -23.58
C LYS A 628 -30.84 -18.53 -22.93
N VAL A 629 -30.97 -19.79 -23.36
CA VAL A 629 -31.94 -20.74 -22.76
C VAL A 629 -31.32 -21.36 -21.51
N THR A 630 -31.29 -20.62 -20.41
CA THR A 630 -30.77 -21.03 -19.10
C THR A 630 -31.73 -20.63 -17.97
N MET A 631 -31.63 -21.29 -16.82
CA MET A 631 -32.37 -20.88 -15.62
C MET A 631 -31.93 -19.49 -15.12
N ASP A 632 -30.64 -19.18 -15.16
CA ASP A 632 -30.13 -17.90 -14.65
C ASP A 632 -30.60 -16.73 -15.55
N ASP A 633 -30.62 -16.89 -16.88
CA ASP A 633 -31.22 -15.93 -17.82
C ASP A 633 -32.75 -15.81 -17.64
N PHE A 634 -33.45 -16.90 -17.30
CA PHE A 634 -34.88 -16.90 -16.97
C PHE A 634 -35.18 -16.06 -15.71
N LEU A 635 -34.33 -16.14 -14.68
CA LEU A 635 -34.44 -15.30 -13.50
C LEU A 635 -34.06 -13.84 -13.79
N THR A 636 -33.05 -13.60 -14.63
CA THR A 636 -32.72 -12.25 -15.11
C THR A 636 -33.87 -11.62 -15.91
N ALA A 637 -34.61 -12.38 -16.72
CA ALA A 637 -35.78 -11.86 -17.43
C ALA A 637 -36.89 -11.37 -16.46
N HIS A 638 -37.09 -12.06 -15.32
CA HIS A 638 -37.99 -11.59 -14.26
C HIS A 638 -37.45 -10.35 -13.54
N HIS A 639 -36.14 -10.29 -13.29
CA HIS A 639 -35.49 -9.11 -12.71
C HIS A 639 -35.64 -7.87 -13.60
N GLU A 640 -35.24 -7.95 -14.86
CA GLU A 640 -35.25 -6.81 -15.79
C GLU A 640 -36.68 -6.35 -16.09
N MET A 641 -37.65 -7.27 -16.20
CA MET A 641 -39.06 -6.88 -16.34
C MET A 641 -39.64 -6.28 -15.05
N GLY A 642 -39.10 -6.62 -13.87
CA GLY A 642 -39.40 -5.94 -12.61
C GLY A 642 -39.00 -4.47 -12.57
N HIS A 643 -37.93 -4.07 -13.29
CA HIS A 643 -37.62 -2.65 -13.52
C HIS A 643 -38.66 -1.99 -14.41
N ILE A 644 -39.03 -2.62 -15.53
CA ILE A 644 -40.03 -2.08 -16.48
C ILE A 644 -41.40 -1.89 -15.81
N GLU A 645 -41.81 -2.78 -14.91
CA GLU A 645 -43.02 -2.61 -14.10
C GLU A 645 -42.94 -1.41 -13.14
N TYR A 646 -41.75 -1.10 -12.61
CA TYR A 646 -41.52 0.12 -11.83
C TYR A 646 -41.65 1.36 -12.72
N ASP A 647 -40.98 1.34 -13.87
CA ASP A 647 -40.98 2.41 -14.88
C ASP A 647 -42.38 2.72 -15.42
N MET A 648 -43.18 1.67 -15.66
CA MET A 648 -44.58 1.78 -16.06
C MET A 648 -45.47 2.31 -14.92
N ALA A 649 -45.22 1.91 -13.67
CA ALA A 649 -46.04 2.32 -12.53
C ALA A 649 -45.83 3.81 -12.14
N TYR A 650 -44.61 4.35 -12.21
CA TYR A 650 -44.36 5.77 -11.93
C TYR A 650 -44.51 6.69 -13.17
N ALA A 651 -44.90 6.16 -14.32
CA ALA A 651 -44.94 6.89 -15.60
C ALA A 651 -45.72 8.22 -15.58
N ASP A 652 -46.78 8.31 -14.75
CA ASP A 652 -47.62 9.51 -14.64
C ASP A 652 -47.09 10.55 -13.62
N GLN A 653 -45.94 10.29 -12.98
CA GLN A 653 -45.22 11.28 -12.18
C GLN A 653 -44.58 12.38 -13.07
N PRO A 654 -44.29 13.58 -12.53
CA PRO A 654 -43.44 14.57 -13.18
C PRO A 654 -42.05 14.00 -13.52
N TYR A 655 -41.41 14.47 -14.60
CA TYR A 655 -40.18 13.90 -15.16
C TYR A 655 -39.07 13.66 -14.10
N LEU A 656 -38.83 14.64 -13.24
CA LEU A 656 -37.78 14.59 -12.20
C LEU A 656 -38.07 13.61 -11.05
N LEU A 657 -39.30 13.09 -10.96
CA LEU A 657 -39.75 12.16 -9.94
C LEU A 657 -39.96 10.72 -10.49
N ARG A 658 -39.69 10.51 -11.78
CA ARG A 658 -39.67 9.20 -12.45
C ARG A 658 -38.36 8.47 -12.15
N SER A 659 -38.30 7.84 -10.99
CA SER A 659 -37.23 6.95 -10.56
C SER A 659 -37.67 6.19 -9.31
N GLY A 660 -36.85 5.22 -8.87
CA GLY A 660 -37.03 4.58 -7.56
C GLY A 660 -36.89 5.57 -6.40
N ALA A 661 -37.49 5.26 -5.25
CA ALA A 661 -37.49 6.17 -4.10
C ALA A 661 -36.06 6.45 -3.56
N ASN A 662 -35.15 5.47 -3.69
CA ASN A 662 -33.70 5.63 -3.71
C ASN A 662 -33.08 4.57 -4.65
N GLU A 663 -31.77 4.64 -4.91
CA GLU A 663 -31.07 3.74 -5.85
C GLU A 663 -31.11 2.25 -5.48
N GLY A 664 -31.39 1.90 -4.21
CA GLY A 664 -31.58 0.51 -3.77
C GLY A 664 -32.98 -0.03 -4.03
N PHE A 665 -34.00 0.81 -4.24
CA PHE A 665 -35.38 0.37 -4.44
C PHE A 665 -35.60 -0.29 -5.79
N HIS A 666 -35.08 0.29 -6.88
CA HIS A 666 -35.20 -0.27 -8.25
C HIS A 666 -34.64 -1.69 -8.30
N GLU A 667 -33.39 -1.80 -7.87
CA GLU A 667 -32.62 -3.03 -7.74
C GLU A 667 -33.34 -4.08 -6.86
N ALA A 668 -33.98 -3.67 -5.74
CA ALA A 668 -34.73 -4.58 -4.88
C ALA A 668 -36.03 -5.12 -5.49
N VAL A 669 -36.69 -4.34 -6.35
CA VAL A 669 -37.93 -4.76 -7.03
C VAL A 669 -37.65 -5.85 -8.06
N GLY A 670 -36.53 -5.81 -8.80
CA GLY A 670 -36.13 -6.92 -9.67
C GLY A 670 -35.92 -8.25 -8.92
N GLU A 671 -35.29 -8.22 -7.74
CA GLU A 671 -34.91 -9.43 -7.01
C GLU A 671 -36.08 -10.19 -6.39
N ILE A 672 -37.12 -9.51 -5.87
CA ILE A 672 -38.28 -10.20 -5.28
C ILE A 672 -39.03 -11.08 -6.31
N MET A 673 -38.93 -10.73 -7.59
CA MET A 673 -39.51 -11.48 -8.71
C MET A 673 -38.65 -12.72 -9.01
N SER A 674 -37.33 -12.53 -9.11
CA SER A 674 -36.33 -13.61 -9.22
C SER A 674 -36.45 -14.62 -8.08
N LEU A 675 -36.53 -14.17 -6.82
CA LEU A 675 -36.70 -15.02 -5.64
C LEU A 675 -37.96 -15.88 -5.70
N SER A 676 -39.07 -15.31 -6.18
CA SER A 676 -40.36 -16.02 -6.29
C SER A 676 -40.38 -17.01 -7.45
N ALA A 677 -39.86 -16.59 -8.62
CA ALA A 677 -39.77 -17.41 -9.83
C ALA A 677 -38.78 -18.58 -9.70
N ALA A 678 -37.76 -18.45 -8.83
CA ALA A 678 -36.81 -19.51 -8.52
C ALA A 678 -37.37 -20.63 -7.62
N THR A 679 -38.58 -20.47 -7.05
CA THR A 679 -39.14 -21.47 -6.13
C THR A 679 -39.52 -22.78 -6.86
N PRO A 680 -39.33 -23.96 -6.23
CA PRO A 680 -39.80 -25.23 -6.79
C PRO A 680 -41.32 -25.24 -7.07
N GLN A 681 -42.11 -24.51 -6.29
CA GLN A 681 -43.56 -24.35 -6.52
C GLN A 681 -43.85 -23.65 -7.85
N HIS A 682 -43.23 -22.49 -8.09
CA HIS A 682 -43.39 -21.76 -9.35
C HIS A 682 -42.89 -22.59 -10.55
N LEU A 683 -41.72 -23.22 -10.43
CA LEU A 683 -41.13 -24.04 -11.49
C LEU A 683 -41.96 -25.30 -11.82
N LYS A 684 -42.65 -25.90 -10.84
CA LYS A 684 -43.65 -26.95 -11.06
C LYS A 684 -44.87 -26.42 -11.83
N SER A 685 -45.32 -25.19 -11.56
CA SER A 685 -46.48 -24.58 -12.25
C SER A 685 -46.20 -24.28 -13.73
N LEU A 686 -44.95 -23.97 -14.08
CA LEU A 686 -44.47 -23.83 -15.45
C LEU A 686 -44.16 -25.17 -16.15
N GLU A 687 -44.42 -26.30 -15.46
CA GLU A 687 -43.99 -27.64 -15.85
C GLU A 687 -42.47 -27.79 -16.16
N LEU A 688 -41.63 -26.91 -15.61
CA LEU A 688 -40.17 -26.96 -15.77
C LEU A 688 -39.52 -27.90 -14.74
N LEU A 689 -40.24 -28.22 -13.67
CA LEU A 689 -39.85 -29.17 -12.64
C LEU A 689 -40.91 -30.28 -12.52
N GLU A 690 -40.46 -31.54 -12.44
CA GLU A 690 -41.35 -32.72 -12.39
C GLU A 690 -42.40 -32.62 -11.27
N PRO A 691 -43.70 -32.92 -11.53
CA PRO A 691 -44.73 -32.94 -10.50
C PRO A 691 -44.48 -33.94 -9.37
N THR A 692 -43.60 -34.93 -9.60
CA THR A 692 -43.15 -35.91 -8.61
C THR A 692 -41.94 -35.44 -7.77
N PHE A 693 -41.36 -34.28 -8.07
CA PHE A 693 -40.27 -33.69 -7.29
C PHE A 693 -40.74 -33.33 -5.88
N GLN A 694 -40.29 -34.11 -4.90
CA GLN A 694 -40.48 -33.81 -3.49
C GLN A 694 -39.29 -32.96 -3.01
N GLU A 695 -39.62 -31.87 -2.31
CA GLU A 695 -38.64 -31.09 -1.57
C GLU A 695 -38.38 -31.78 -0.23
N ASP A 696 -37.11 -31.97 0.09
CA ASP A 696 -36.62 -32.43 1.37
C ASP A 696 -35.51 -31.52 1.92
N GLU A 697 -35.16 -31.69 3.19
CA GLU A 697 -34.15 -30.88 3.90
C GLU A 697 -32.81 -30.80 3.15
N GLU A 698 -32.42 -31.85 2.43
CA GLU A 698 -31.17 -31.87 1.66
C GLU A 698 -31.27 -31.02 0.39
N THR A 699 -32.42 -31.05 -0.31
CA THR A 699 -32.70 -30.13 -1.44
C THR A 699 -32.85 -28.67 -1.00
N GLU A 700 -33.46 -28.41 0.15
CA GLU A 700 -33.64 -27.06 0.71
C GLU A 700 -32.31 -26.43 1.09
N ILE A 701 -31.42 -27.20 1.74
CA ILE A 701 -30.06 -26.75 2.08
C ILE A 701 -29.20 -26.56 0.82
N ASN A 702 -29.34 -27.42 -0.19
CA ASN A 702 -28.71 -27.21 -1.50
C ASN A 702 -29.17 -25.88 -2.15
N PHE A 703 -30.48 -25.58 -2.16
CA PHE A 703 -31.02 -24.33 -2.71
C PHE A 703 -30.55 -23.11 -1.92
N LEU A 704 -30.71 -23.13 -0.59
CA LEU A 704 -30.29 -22.04 0.28
C LEU A 704 -28.80 -21.76 0.17
N LEU A 705 -27.93 -22.76 -0.03
CA LEU A 705 -26.52 -22.50 -0.28
C LEU A 705 -26.30 -21.80 -1.64
N LYS A 706 -26.94 -22.22 -2.75
CA LYS A 706 -26.80 -21.50 -4.04
C LYS A 706 -27.18 -20.02 -3.85
N GLN A 707 -28.31 -19.76 -3.17
CA GLN A 707 -28.77 -18.40 -2.84
C GLN A 707 -27.78 -17.64 -1.95
N ALA A 708 -27.22 -18.28 -0.90
CA ALA A 708 -26.28 -17.62 0.02
C ALA A 708 -24.93 -17.28 -0.64
N LEU A 709 -24.45 -18.11 -1.56
CA LEU A 709 -23.22 -17.85 -2.32
C LEU A 709 -23.34 -16.59 -3.21
N THR A 710 -24.52 -16.32 -3.76
CA THR A 710 -24.81 -15.08 -4.48
C THR A 710 -25.06 -13.92 -3.50
N ILE A 711 -26.05 -14.07 -2.62
CA ILE A 711 -26.65 -12.98 -1.85
C ILE A 711 -25.82 -12.62 -0.61
N VAL A 712 -25.45 -13.60 0.22
CA VAL A 712 -24.66 -13.36 1.44
C VAL A 712 -23.17 -13.16 1.08
N GLY A 713 -22.68 -13.88 0.06
CA GLY A 713 -21.30 -13.76 -0.43
C GLY A 713 -20.92 -12.34 -0.89
N THR A 714 -21.82 -11.61 -1.57
CA THR A 714 -21.52 -10.25 -2.03
C THR A 714 -21.58 -9.19 -0.92
N MET A 715 -22.28 -9.41 0.19
CA MET A 715 -22.56 -8.33 1.16
C MET A 715 -21.30 -7.71 1.78
N PRO A 716 -20.30 -8.48 2.27
CA PRO A 716 -19.05 -7.92 2.77
C PRO A 716 -18.20 -7.30 1.67
N PHE A 717 -18.23 -7.86 0.46
CA PHE A 717 -17.53 -7.29 -0.72
C PHE A 717 -18.05 -5.88 -1.01
N THR A 718 -19.38 -5.72 -1.09
CA THR A 718 -20.05 -4.47 -1.43
C THR A 718 -19.87 -3.41 -0.35
N TYR A 719 -20.07 -3.77 0.92
CA TYR A 719 -19.81 -2.88 2.06
C TYR A 719 -18.35 -2.40 2.09
N MET A 720 -17.38 -3.31 1.96
CA MET A 720 -15.96 -2.98 2.02
C MET A 720 -15.53 -2.06 0.86
N LEU A 721 -16.03 -2.31 -0.36
CA LEU A 721 -15.71 -1.52 -1.54
C LEU A 721 -16.17 -0.06 -1.40
N GLU A 722 -17.39 0.19 -0.94
CA GLU A 722 -17.86 1.57 -0.72
C GLU A 722 -17.24 2.22 0.50
N LYS A 723 -17.00 1.48 1.58
CA LYS A 723 -16.24 2.02 2.72
C LYS A 723 -14.85 2.49 2.26
N TRP A 724 -14.16 1.74 1.40
CA TRP A 724 -12.88 2.18 0.82
C TRP A 724 -13.05 3.46 -0.02
N ARG A 725 -14.05 3.52 -0.91
CA ARG A 725 -14.34 4.73 -1.72
C ARG A 725 -14.65 5.95 -0.86
N TRP A 726 -15.57 5.85 0.11
CA TRP A 726 -15.89 6.94 1.04
C TRP A 726 -14.70 7.38 1.89
N MET A 727 -13.77 6.49 2.24
CA MET A 727 -12.52 6.87 2.92
C MET A 727 -11.51 7.54 1.98
N VAL A 728 -11.46 7.15 0.70
CA VAL A 728 -10.64 7.80 -0.34
C VAL A 728 -11.16 9.19 -0.68
N PHE A 729 -12.47 9.36 -0.92
CA PHE A 729 -13.05 10.67 -1.24
C PHE A 729 -12.91 11.66 -0.08
N ARG A 730 -13.11 11.23 1.17
CA ARG A 730 -12.85 12.05 2.37
C ARG A 730 -11.35 12.29 2.67
N GLY A 731 -10.45 11.67 1.91
CA GLY A 731 -9.00 11.84 2.08
C GLY A 731 -8.41 11.16 3.33
N GLU A 732 -9.15 10.25 3.98
CA GLU A 732 -8.69 9.46 5.12
C GLU A 732 -7.62 8.43 4.70
N ILE A 733 -7.67 7.99 3.44
CA ILE A 733 -6.64 7.14 2.81
C ILE A 733 -5.86 8.00 1.81
N THR A 734 -4.60 8.29 2.12
CA THR A 734 -3.71 8.99 1.19
C THR A 734 -3.40 8.12 -0.03
N LYS A 735 -3.08 8.76 -1.17
CA LYS A 735 -2.70 8.06 -2.42
C LYS A 735 -1.63 6.99 -2.19
N GLN A 736 -0.66 7.24 -1.32
CA GLN A 736 0.44 6.32 -0.99
C GLN A 736 0.04 5.14 -0.07
N GLU A 737 -1.24 4.99 0.29
CA GLU A 737 -1.77 3.81 0.98
C GLU A 737 -3.02 3.20 0.31
N TRP A 738 -3.37 3.59 -0.93
CA TRP A 738 -4.60 3.13 -1.61
C TRP A 738 -4.69 1.60 -1.75
N THR A 739 -3.70 0.97 -2.39
CA THR A 739 -3.61 -0.50 -2.55
C THR A 739 -3.42 -1.19 -1.20
N LYS A 740 -2.58 -0.62 -0.34
CA LYS A 740 -2.34 -1.13 1.02
C LYS A 740 -3.64 -1.23 1.82
N ARG A 741 -4.42 -0.15 1.94
CA ARG A 741 -5.67 -0.14 2.72
C ARG A 741 -6.75 -1.01 2.09
N TRP A 742 -6.84 -1.05 0.76
CA TRP A 742 -7.72 -1.98 0.07
C TRP A 742 -7.47 -3.43 0.51
N TRP A 743 -6.22 -3.87 0.59
CA TRP A 743 -5.89 -5.23 1.02
C TRP A 743 -5.90 -5.46 2.54
N GLU A 744 -5.70 -4.42 3.37
CA GLU A 744 -6.03 -4.47 4.80
C GLU A 744 -7.55 -4.69 5.01
N MET A 745 -8.39 -4.01 4.24
CA MET A 745 -9.85 -4.06 4.34
C MET A 745 -10.44 -5.35 3.73
N LYS A 746 -9.94 -5.83 2.58
CA LYS A 746 -10.26 -7.16 2.04
C LYS A 746 -10.01 -8.28 3.06
N ARG A 747 -8.84 -8.26 3.72
CA ARG A 747 -8.48 -9.25 4.74
C ARG A 747 -9.32 -9.16 6.00
N SER A 748 -9.59 -7.95 6.50
CA SER A 748 -10.31 -7.77 7.77
C SER A 748 -11.82 -7.93 7.65
N ILE A 749 -12.46 -7.33 6.64
CA ILE A 749 -13.93 -7.29 6.49
C ILE A 749 -14.45 -8.48 5.67
N VAL A 750 -13.79 -8.81 4.55
CA VAL A 750 -14.26 -9.86 3.62
C VAL A 750 -13.63 -11.23 3.95
N GLY A 751 -12.52 -11.27 4.68
CA GLY A 751 -11.77 -12.51 4.89
C GLY A 751 -11.13 -13.04 3.60
N VAL A 752 -10.77 -12.15 2.69
CA VAL A 752 -10.18 -12.48 1.38
C VAL A 752 -8.77 -11.88 1.31
N VAL A 753 -7.82 -12.65 0.79
CA VAL A 753 -6.40 -12.30 0.73
C VAL A 753 -5.88 -12.31 -0.70
N GLU A 754 -4.98 -11.38 -1.00
CA GLU A 754 -4.30 -11.32 -2.29
C GLU A 754 -3.38 -12.55 -2.47
N PRO A 755 -3.33 -13.14 -3.68
CA PRO A 755 -2.44 -14.26 -3.98
C PRO A 755 -1.00 -13.83 -4.27
N VAL A 756 -0.78 -12.54 -4.53
CA VAL A 756 0.49 -11.87 -4.83
C VAL A 756 0.43 -10.50 -4.14
N PRO A 757 1.51 -10.00 -3.49
CA PRO A 757 1.48 -8.68 -2.87
C PRO A 757 1.49 -7.56 -3.92
N HIS A 758 0.50 -6.67 -3.88
CA HIS A 758 0.37 -5.55 -4.82
C HIS A 758 0.88 -4.25 -4.19
N ASP A 759 1.55 -3.42 -5.01
CA ASP A 759 2.07 -2.11 -4.62
C ASP A 759 1.14 -0.95 -5.07
N GLU A 760 1.53 0.29 -4.78
CA GLU A 760 0.78 1.49 -5.16
C GLU A 760 0.88 1.82 -6.67
N THR A 761 1.50 0.98 -7.52
CA THR A 761 1.33 1.08 -8.98
C THR A 761 0.03 0.44 -9.46
N TYR A 762 -0.60 -0.42 -8.66
CA TYR A 762 -1.90 -1.02 -8.94
C TYR A 762 -3.06 -0.11 -8.55
N CYS A 763 -4.22 -0.34 -9.16
CA CYS A 763 -5.52 0.14 -8.72
C CYS A 763 -6.56 -0.98 -8.84
N ASP A 764 -6.43 -2.00 -7.99
CA ASP A 764 -7.32 -3.16 -7.97
C ASP A 764 -8.82 -2.84 -7.84
N PRO A 765 -9.26 -1.77 -7.14
CA PRO A 765 -10.66 -1.33 -7.15
C PRO A 765 -11.13 -0.91 -8.55
N ALA A 766 -10.32 -0.12 -9.28
CA ALA A 766 -10.64 0.35 -10.62
C ALA A 766 -10.51 -0.74 -11.70
N ALA A 767 -10.08 -1.95 -11.36
CA ALA A 767 -10.17 -3.12 -12.22
C ALA A 767 -11.59 -3.74 -12.25
N LEU A 768 -12.60 -3.12 -11.62
CA LEU A 768 -14.02 -3.53 -11.59
C LEU A 768 -14.91 -2.47 -12.27
N PHE A 769 -15.93 -2.92 -13.02
CA PHE A 769 -16.79 -2.09 -13.89
C PHE A 769 -17.30 -0.80 -13.22
N HIS A 770 -18.03 -0.91 -12.11
CA HIS A 770 -18.65 0.20 -11.41
C HIS A 770 -17.67 1.27 -10.89
N VAL A 771 -16.43 0.89 -10.64
CA VAL A 771 -15.38 1.84 -10.19
C VAL A 771 -14.74 2.53 -11.39
N ALA A 772 -14.53 1.81 -12.51
CA ALA A 772 -14.01 2.37 -13.76
C ALA A 772 -15.03 3.23 -14.54
N ASN A 773 -16.34 3.06 -14.28
CA ASN A 773 -17.45 3.70 -15.01
C ASN A 773 -18.35 4.57 -14.10
N ASP A 774 -17.83 5.05 -12.97
CA ASP A 774 -18.47 6.03 -12.08
C ASP A 774 -19.88 5.69 -11.56
N TYR A 775 -20.12 4.44 -11.17
CA TYR A 775 -21.37 4.05 -10.51
C TYR A 775 -21.20 3.90 -9.00
N SER A 776 -22.11 4.46 -8.21
CA SER A 776 -22.31 4.08 -6.80
C SER A 776 -22.56 2.56 -6.70
N PHE A 777 -21.94 1.92 -5.72
CA PHE A 777 -22.06 0.49 -5.47
C PHE A 777 -22.89 0.18 -4.22
N ILE A 778 -23.21 1.17 -3.37
CA ILE A 778 -23.96 0.93 -2.11
C ILE A 778 -25.41 0.50 -2.36
N ARG A 779 -25.99 0.90 -3.52
CA ARG A 779 -27.24 0.34 -4.07
C ARG A 779 -27.36 -1.17 -3.93
N TYR A 780 -26.30 -1.93 -4.20
CA TYR A 780 -26.37 -3.40 -4.13
C TYR A 780 -26.47 -3.92 -2.70
N TYR A 781 -25.96 -3.19 -1.72
CA TYR A 781 -26.08 -3.54 -0.31
C TYR A 781 -27.48 -3.21 0.21
N THR A 782 -27.97 -1.99 -0.03
CA THR A 782 -29.27 -1.52 0.45
C THR A 782 -30.43 -2.27 -0.22
N ARG A 783 -30.37 -2.49 -1.54
CA ARG A 783 -31.16 -3.48 -2.30
C ARG A 783 -31.32 -4.79 -1.55
N THR A 784 -30.21 -5.38 -1.14
CA THR A 784 -30.18 -6.73 -0.56
C THR A 784 -30.82 -6.76 0.83
N ILE A 785 -30.90 -5.63 1.53
CA ILE A 785 -31.74 -5.52 2.74
C ILE A 785 -33.22 -5.34 2.36
N TYR A 786 -33.52 -4.37 1.48
CA TYR A 786 -34.89 -4.05 1.08
C TYR A 786 -35.62 -5.24 0.43
N GLN A 787 -34.96 -6.06 -0.38
CA GLN A 787 -35.58 -7.19 -1.07
C GLN A 787 -36.21 -8.19 -0.09
N PHE A 788 -35.59 -8.45 1.07
CA PHE A 788 -36.19 -9.35 2.07
C PHE A 788 -37.23 -8.65 2.94
N GLN A 789 -37.09 -7.35 3.23
CA GLN A 789 -38.18 -6.59 3.87
C GLN A 789 -39.44 -6.56 2.99
N PHE A 790 -39.28 -6.37 1.67
CA PHE A 790 -40.36 -6.46 0.69
C PHE A 790 -40.90 -7.89 0.56
N GLN A 791 -40.04 -8.91 0.38
CA GLN A 791 -40.48 -10.30 0.27
C GLN A 791 -41.29 -10.71 1.50
N GLU A 792 -40.80 -10.47 2.72
CA GLU A 792 -41.54 -10.83 3.94
C GLU A 792 -42.90 -10.12 4.04
N ALA A 793 -42.98 -8.84 3.64
CA ALA A 793 -44.23 -8.09 3.60
C ALA A 793 -45.23 -8.57 2.53
N LEU A 794 -44.74 -8.93 1.34
CA LEU A 794 -45.55 -9.44 0.23
C LEU A 794 -46.02 -10.89 0.49
N CYS A 795 -45.17 -11.72 1.10
CA CYS A 795 -45.53 -13.07 1.55
C CYS A 795 -46.59 -13.06 2.65
N LYS A 796 -46.51 -12.11 3.60
CA LYS A 796 -47.59 -11.85 4.57
C LYS A 796 -48.89 -11.44 3.86
N ALA A 797 -48.82 -10.58 2.84
CA ALA A 797 -50.00 -10.19 2.05
C ALA A 797 -50.59 -11.34 1.20
N ALA A 798 -49.75 -12.27 0.74
CA ALA A 798 -50.15 -13.51 0.06
C ALA A 798 -50.73 -14.58 1.01
N ASN A 799 -50.69 -14.37 2.33
CA ASN A 799 -51.04 -15.37 3.36
C ASN A 799 -50.16 -16.64 3.29
N HIS A 800 -48.89 -16.49 2.89
CA HIS A 800 -47.93 -17.59 2.88
C HIS A 800 -47.74 -18.19 4.28
N ALA A 801 -47.58 -19.51 4.34
CA ALA A 801 -47.39 -20.25 5.58
C ALA A 801 -46.20 -21.20 5.47
N GLY A 802 -45.24 -21.07 6.39
CA GLY A 802 -43.99 -21.83 6.39
C GLY A 802 -42.76 -20.93 6.25
N PRO A 803 -41.59 -21.50 5.86
CA PRO A 803 -40.35 -20.74 5.70
C PRO A 803 -40.45 -19.66 4.61
N LEU A 804 -39.81 -18.51 4.82
CA LEU A 804 -39.84 -17.38 3.88
C LEU A 804 -39.24 -17.74 2.52
N HIS A 805 -38.21 -18.60 2.47
CA HIS A 805 -37.58 -19.04 1.24
C HIS A 805 -38.44 -19.96 0.35
N LYS A 806 -39.60 -20.42 0.85
CA LYS A 806 -40.61 -21.17 0.07
C LYS A 806 -41.77 -20.31 -0.40
N CYS A 807 -41.72 -19.01 -0.15
CA CYS A 807 -42.79 -18.10 -0.55
C CYS A 807 -42.75 -17.84 -2.05
N ASP A 808 -43.87 -18.14 -2.70
CA ASP A 808 -44.20 -17.74 -4.05
C ASP A 808 -45.39 -16.78 -3.99
N ILE A 809 -45.26 -15.60 -4.60
CA ILE A 809 -46.33 -14.59 -4.65
C ILE A 809 -47.24 -14.71 -5.88
N THR A 810 -46.97 -15.66 -6.80
CA THR A 810 -47.76 -15.88 -8.02
C THR A 810 -49.26 -16.02 -7.71
N ASN A 811 -50.12 -15.38 -8.49
CA ASN A 811 -51.58 -15.24 -8.28
C ASN A 811 -52.03 -14.40 -7.06
N SER A 812 -51.11 -13.81 -6.28
CA SER A 812 -51.47 -12.95 -5.14
C SER A 812 -51.71 -11.50 -5.55
N THR A 813 -52.94 -11.20 -5.98
CA THR A 813 -53.37 -9.82 -6.28
C THR A 813 -53.32 -8.89 -5.06
N ALA A 814 -53.40 -9.42 -3.83
CA ALA A 814 -53.21 -8.66 -2.60
C ALA A 814 -51.75 -8.24 -2.39
N ALA A 815 -50.77 -9.08 -2.76
CA ALA A 815 -49.36 -8.72 -2.74
C ALA A 815 -49.05 -7.71 -3.85
N GLY A 816 -49.47 -8.00 -5.10
CA GLY A 816 -49.24 -7.11 -6.24
C GLY A 816 -49.92 -5.73 -6.09
N GLN A 817 -51.09 -5.64 -5.45
CA GLN A 817 -51.69 -4.33 -5.13
C GLN A 817 -50.82 -3.53 -4.15
N LYS A 818 -50.25 -4.17 -3.13
CA LYS A 818 -49.32 -3.54 -2.17
C LYS A 818 -48.04 -3.07 -2.85
N LEU A 819 -47.49 -3.88 -3.74
CA LEU A 819 -46.33 -3.55 -4.57
C LEU A 819 -46.66 -2.37 -5.50
N ARG A 820 -47.74 -2.43 -6.27
CA ARG A 820 -48.16 -1.38 -7.22
C ARG A 820 -48.35 -0.02 -6.56
N GLN A 821 -48.85 0.01 -5.32
CA GLN A 821 -48.95 1.22 -4.50
C GLN A 821 -47.59 1.83 -4.13
N LEU A 822 -46.56 1.01 -3.94
CA LEU A 822 -45.18 1.46 -3.75
C LEU A 822 -44.58 1.98 -5.06
N LEU A 823 -44.68 1.20 -6.15
CA LEU A 823 -44.04 1.52 -7.42
C LEU A 823 -44.55 2.85 -7.98
N ALA A 824 -45.86 3.09 -7.91
CA ALA A 824 -46.49 4.32 -8.39
C ALA A 824 -46.08 5.61 -7.65
N LEU A 825 -45.40 5.51 -6.49
CA LEU A 825 -44.85 6.70 -5.81
C LEU A 825 -43.66 7.31 -6.56
N GLY A 826 -42.90 6.51 -7.31
CA GLY A 826 -41.59 6.91 -7.84
C GLY A 826 -40.72 7.54 -6.74
N ARG A 827 -40.16 8.73 -7.01
CA ARG A 827 -39.43 9.56 -6.04
C ARG A 827 -40.28 10.67 -5.40
N SER A 828 -41.62 10.61 -5.49
CA SER A 828 -42.52 11.67 -4.96
C SER A 828 -42.71 11.67 -3.43
N LYS A 829 -42.10 10.72 -2.71
CA LYS A 829 -42.11 10.62 -1.24
C LYS A 829 -40.74 10.17 -0.73
N PRO A 830 -40.34 10.53 0.51
CA PRO A 830 -39.15 9.98 1.14
C PRO A 830 -39.13 8.45 1.11
N TRP A 831 -37.99 7.85 0.82
CA TRP A 831 -37.86 6.39 0.74
C TRP A 831 -38.21 5.68 2.06
N THR A 832 -37.99 6.33 3.20
CA THR A 832 -38.37 5.87 4.54
C THR A 832 -39.89 5.76 4.71
N GLN A 833 -40.66 6.68 4.12
CA GLN A 833 -42.13 6.63 4.04
C GLN A 833 -42.60 5.56 3.05
N ALA A 834 -41.91 5.45 1.91
CA ALA A 834 -42.20 4.45 0.90
C ALA A 834 -42.02 3.02 1.47
N LEU A 835 -40.91 2.78 2.18
CA LEU A 835 -40.63 1.52 2.89
C LEU A 835 -41.73 1.18 3.90
N GLU A 836 -42.13 2.15 4.73
CA GLU A 836 -43.15 1.93 5.78
C GLU A 836 -44.51 1.56 5.18
N SER A 837 -44.89 2.11 4.01
CA SER A 837 -46.17 1.82 3.35
C SER A 837 -46.36 0.33 2.98
N VAL A 838 -45.27 -0.37 2.64
CA VAL A 838 -45.30 -1.80 2.33
C VAL A 838 -45.01 -2.64 3.57
N THR A 839 -43.94 -2.31 4.30
CA THR A 839 -43.31 -3.19 5.31
C THR A 839 -43.77 -2.92 6.74
N GLY A 840 -44.22 -1.70 7.05
CA GLY A 840 -44.41 -1.20 8.41
C GLY A 840 -43.13 -0.70 9.10
N GLU A 841 -42.00 -0.65 8.39
CA GLU A 841 -40.70 -0.19 8.92
C GLU A 841 -40.17 1.02 8.13
N LYS A 842 -39.55 1.99 8.83
CA LYS A 842 -38.99 3.21 8.21
C LYS A 842 -37.52 3.10 7.80
N HIS A 843 -36.81 2.09 8.29
CA HIS A 843 -35.36 1.94 8.18
C HIS A 843 -35.01 0.58 7.59
N MET A 844 -33.80 0.44 7.06
CA MET A 844 -33.29 -0.85 6.58
C MET A 844 -33.09 -1.83 7.74
N ASN A 845 -33.58 -3.07 7.59
CA ASN A 845 -33.58 -4.10 8.63
C ASN A 845 -33.10 -5.44 8.06
N ALA A 846 -32.00 -5.99 8.59
CA ALA A 846 -31.46 -7.27 8.13
C ALA A 846 -32.22 -8.51 8.66
N ALA A 847 -33.15 -8.35 9.61
CA ALA A 847 -33.85 -9.49 10.22
C ALA A 847 -34.61 -10.37 9.19
N PRO A 848 -35.33 -9.84 8.18
CA PRO A 848 -35.95 -10.69 7.15
C PRO A 848 -34.95 -11.47 6.28
N LEU A 849 -33.74 -10.93 6.04
CA LEU A 849 -32.66 -11.65 5.36
C LEU A 849 -32.18 -12.84 6.22
N LEU A 850 -31.98 -12.62 7.51
CA LEU A 850 -31.61 -13.68 8.44
C LEU A 850 -32.73 -14.74 8.56
N ASN A 851 -34.00 -14.32 8.66
CA ASN A 851 -35.18 -15.20 8.67
C ASN A 851 -35.25 -16.10 7.41
N TYR A 852 -34.82 -15.61 6.24
CA TYR A 852 -34.76 -16.39 5.01
C TYR A 852 -33.71 -17.50 5.08
N PHE A 853 -32.52 -17.18 5.59
CA PHE A 853 -31.34 -18.07 5.63
C PHE A 853 -31.19 -18.89 6.92
N GLU A 854 -32.01 -18.68 7.96
CA GLU A 854 -31.93 -19.37 9.25
C GLU A 854 -31.78 -20.92 9.17
N PRO A 855 -32.49 -21.65 8.28
CA PRO A 855 -32.29 -23.10 8.15
C PRO A 855 -30.87 -23.48 7.69
N LEU A 856 -30.29 -22.67 6.79
CA LEU A 856 -28.91 -22.82 6.36
C LEU A 856 -27.93 -22.39 7.46
N TYR A 857 -28.25 -21.37 8.25
CA TYR A 857 -27.41 -20.90 9.35
C TYR A 857 -27.20 -22.00 10.41
N GLU A 858 -28.28 -22.64 10.86
CA GLU A 858 -28.20 -23.75 11.82
C GLU A 858 -27.54 -24.99 11.22
N TRP A 859 -27.77 -25.27 9.93
CA TRP A 859 -27.05 -26.34 9.23
C TRP A 859 -25.54 -26.07 9.14
N LEU A 860 -25.12 -24.86 8.76
CA LEU A 860 -23.71 -24.46 8.68
C LEU A 860 -23.03 -24.53 10.06
N LYS A 861 -23.69 -24.08 11.13
CA LYS A 861 -23.18 -24.19 12.52
C LYS A 861 -22.93 -25.64 12.93
N LYS A 862 -23.79 -26.57 12.53
CA LYS A 862 -23.67 -28.01 12.77
C LYS A 862 -22.54 -28.63 11.94
N GLU A 863 -22.50 -28.32 10.64
CA GLU A 863 -21.53 -28.83 9.67
C GLU A 863 -20.10 -28.29 9.93
N ASN A 864 -19.97 -27.06 10.42
CA ASN A 864 -18.69 -26.47 10.82
C ASN A 864 -18.25 -26.83 12.25
N SER A 865 -18.88 -27.80 12.92
CA SER A 865 -18.48 -28.20 14.27
C SER A 865 -17.03 -28.69 14.30
N GLY A 866 -16.21 -28.09 15.16
CA GLY A 866 -14.77 -28.35 15.23
C GLY A 866 -13.91 -27.64 14.18
N ARG A 867 -14.50 -26.86 13.25
CA ARG A 867 -13.77 -25.98 12.32
C ARG A 867 -13.51 -24.61 12.95
N TYR A 868 -12.54 -23.88 12.39
CA TYR A 868 -12.30 -22.48 12.75
C TYR A 868 -13.32 -21.58 12.05
N ILE A 869 -13.99 -20.71 12.81
CA ILE A 869 -14.94 -19.70 12.33
C ILE A 869 -14.25 -18.33 12.26
N GLY A 870 -14.65 -17.47 11.31
CA GLY A 870 -13.89 -16.28 10.96
C GLY A 870 -12.53 -16.63 10.33
N TRP A 871 -11.57 -15.70 10.32
CA TRP A 871 -10.26 -15.86 9.66
C TRP A 871 -9.18 -15.09 10.41
N LYS A 872 -7.91 -15.42 10.14
CA LYS A 872 -6.75 -14.63 10.54
C LYS A 872 -6.21 -13.84 9.34
N THR A 873 -5.78 -12.62 9.61
CA THR A 873 -5.32 -11.64 8.59
C THR A 873 -3.81 -11.68 8.32
N ASP A 874 -3.05 -12.46 9.10
CA ASP A 874 -1.59 -12.61 9.01
C ASP A 874 -1.15 -13.65 7.97
N TRP A 875 -2.03 -14.58 7.59
CA TRP A 875 -1.74 -15.59 6.59
C TRP A 875 -1.98 -15.09 5.15
N THR A 876 -1.01 -15.32 4.27
CA THR A 876 -1.14 -15.16 2.82
C THR A 876 -0.61 -16.42 2.09
N PRO A 877 -1.03 -16.73 0.86
CA PRO A 877 -0.56 -17.91 0.12
C PRO A 877 0.96 -17.91 -0.11
N TYR A 878 1.56 -16.73 -0.27
CA TYR A 878 2.99 -16.54 -0.52
C TYR A 878 3.84 -16.44 0.77
N SER A 879 3.22 -16.31 1.94
CA SER A 879 3.92 -16.10 3.23
C SER A 879 4.91 -17.22 3.61
N SER A 880 4.64 -18.46 3.21
CA SER A 880 5.52 -19.62 3.42
C SER A 880 6.86 -19.48 2.68
N ASN A 881 6.81 -18.95 1.46
CA ASN A 881 7.99 -18.73 0.63
C ASN A 881 8.69 -17.37 0.89
N ALA A 882 8.08 -16.50 1.71
CA ALA A 882 8.57 -15.15 1.94
C ALA A 882 9.84 -15.09 2.82
N ILE A 883 10.77 -14.20 2.45
CA ILE A 883 11.95 -13.85 3.25
C ILE A 883 11.77 -12.42 3.77
N LYS A 884 11.87 -12.20 5.09
CA LYS A 884 11.80 -10.86 5.67
C LYS A 884 13.16 -10.17 5.58
N VAL A 885 13.17 -8.94 5.09
CA VAL A 885 14.35 -8.07 4.98
C VAL A 885 14.22 -6.94 6.01
N ARG A 886 15.33 -6.53 6.63
CA ARG A 886 15.41 -5.34 7.50
C ARG A 886 16.68 -4.55 7.19
N ILE A 887 16.58 -3.23 7.14
CA ILE A 887 17.66 -2.35 6.69
C ILE A 887 17.91 -1.22 7.70
N SER A 888 19.08 -1.23 8.32
CA SER A 888 19.45 -0.32 9.43
C SER A 888 20.36 0.81 8.97
N LEU A 889 19.91 1.60 7.99
CA LEU A 889 20.71 2.63 7.30
C LEU A 889 21.45 3.60 8.26
N LYS A 890 20.76 4.13 9.27
CA LYS A 890 21.36 5.04 10.26
C LYS A 890 22.41 4.37 11.15
N SER A 891 22.30 3.06 11.40
CA SER A 891 23.30 2.30 12.17
C SER A 891 24.56 2.00 11.35
N ALA A 892 24.43 1.81 10.04
CA ALA A 892 25.56 1.58 9.13
C ALA A 892 26.31 2.87 8.76
N LEU A 893 25.57 3.96 8.51
CA LEU A 893 26.09 5.14 7.82
C LEU A 893 26.02 6.44 8.63
N GLY A 894 25.33 6.46 9.78
CA GLY A 894 25.18 7.68 10.60
C GLY A 894 24.59 8.85 9.80
N ASP A 895 25.25 10.01 9.86
CA ASP A 895 24.88 11.22 9.12
C ASP A 895 25.14 11.13 7.60
N GLN A 896 25.62 9.97 7.10
CA GLN A 896 25.77 9.65 5.67
C GLN A 896 24.74 8.63 5.19
N ALA A 897 23.71 8.33 6.00
CA ALA A 897 22.58 7.51 5.60
C ALA A 897 21.75 8.21 4.52
N TYR A 898 21.55 7.53 3.40
CA TYR A 898 20.59 7.93 2.37
C TYR A 898 19.15 7.61 2.80
N GLU A 899 18.18 8.22 2.15
CA GLU A 899 16.76 7.89 2.31
C GLU A 899 16.41 6.66 1.45
N TRP A 900 15.54 5.79 1.95
CA TRP A 900 15.11 4.59 1.22
C TRP A 900 13.93 4.93 0.31
N ASP A 901 14.24 5.26 -0.94
CA ASP A 901 13.29 5.64 -1.98
C ASP A 901 13.02 4.50 -3.01
N GLU A 902 12.14 4.75 -3.99
CA GLU A 902 11.83 3.80 -5.07
C GLU A 902 13.04 3.41 -5.94
N SER A 903 14.09 4.23 -5.97
CA SER A 903 15.33 3.90 -6.69
C SER A 903 16.17 2.91 -5.89
N GLU A 904 16.24 3.08 -4.56
CA GLU A 904 16.86 2.09 -3.67
C GLU A 904 16.14 0.74 -3.75
N LEU A 905 14.80 0.73 -3.75
CA LEU A 905 14.01 -0.49 -3.91
C LEU A 905 14.19 -1.15 -5.29
N PHE A 906 14.18 -0.35 -6.37
CA PHE A 906 14.49 -0.83 -7.73
C PHE A 906 15.87 -1.48 -7.81
N LEU A 907 16.88 -0.89 -7.18
CA LEU A 907 18.22 -1.47 -7.12
C LEU A 907 18.24 -2.74 -6.27
N PHE A 908 17.44 -2.81 -5.22
CA PHE A 908 17.35 -3.99 -4.36
C PHE A 908 16.74 -5.18 -5.11
N GLN A 909 15.60 -4.98 -5.78
CA GLN A 909 14.99 -5.98 -6.67
C GLN A 909 15.96 -6.41 -7.78
N SER A 910 16.67 -5.46 -8.41
CA SER A 910 17.69 -5.77 -9.42
C SER A 910 18.85 -6.62 -8.86
N SER A 911 19.26 -6.36 -7.62
CA SER A 911 20.34 -7.10 -6.94
C SER A 911 19.91 -8.52 -6.57
N VAL A 912 18.65 -8.72 -6.15
CA VAL A 912 18.08 -10.05 -5.94
C VAL A 912 17.92 -10.79 -7.27
N ALA A 913 17.41 -10.15 -8.32
CA ALA A 913 17.28 -10.75 -9.65
C ALA A 913 18.65 -11.20 -10.22
N TYR A 914 19.72 -10.42 -10.04
CA TYR A 914 21.10 -10.85 -10.33
C TYR A 914 21.50 -12.11 -9.54
N ALA A 915 21.22 -12.14 -8.23
CA ALA A 915 21.53 -13.29 -7.39
C ALA A 915 20.78 -14.56 -7.84
N MET A 916 19.50 -14.43 -8.18
CA MET A 916 18.67 -15.52 -8.70
C MET A 916 19.19 -16.07 -10.04
N ARG A 917 19.44 -15.18 -11.01
CA ARG A 917 20.07 -15.53 -12.30
C ARG A 917 21.34 -16.34 -12.12
N LYS A 918 22.24 -15.83 -11.29
CA LYS A 918 23.55 -16.44 -11.03
C LYS A 918 23.45 -17.80 -10.36
N TYR A 919 22.56 -17.94 -9.38
CA TYR A 919 22.29 -19.23 -8.73
C TYR A 919 21.70 -20.26 -9.69
N PHE A 920 20.76 -19.87 -10.55
CA PHE A 920 20.20 -20.79 -11.55
C PHE A 920 21.25 -21.21 -12.59
N ALA A 921 22.06 -20.27 -13.09
CA ALA A 921 23.13 -20.57 -14.04
C ALA A 921 24.25 -21.44 -13.43
N GLU A 922 24.77 -21.08 -12.26
CA GLU A 922 25.92 -21.76 -11.64
C GLU A 922 25.54 -23.03 -10.88
N VAL A 923 24.40 -23.08 -10.19
CA VAL A 923 24.00 -24.21 -9.32
C VAL A 923 22.95 -25.10 -9.99
N LYS A 924 21.84 -24.55 -10.48
CA LYS A 924 20.78 -25.33 -11.14
C LYS A 924 21.14 -25.77 -12.57
N LYS A 925 22.14 -25.14 -13.18
CA LYS A 925 22.54 -25.29 -14.60
C LYS A 925 21.41 -24.96 -15.58
N GLN A 926 20.63 -23.92 -15.26
CA GLN A 926 19.52 -23.42 -16.06
C GLN A 926 19.75 -21.93 -16.35
N ASP A 927 19.62 -21.51 -17.62
CA ASP A 927 19.66 -20.10 -17.99
C ASP A 927 18.27 -19.47 -17.78
N VAL A 928 18.08 -18.82 -16.63
CA VAL A 928 16.79 -18.26 -16.19
C VAL A 928 16.93 -16.75 -15.99
N GLN A 929 16.23 -15.99 -16.83
CA GLN A 929 16.50 -14.57 -17.10
C GLN A 929 15.69 -13.62 -16.20
N PHE A 930 15.73 -13.84 -14.87
CA PHE A 930 14.96 -13.06 -13.88
C PHE A 930 15.06 -11.54 -14.06
N GLN A 931 13.95 -10.85 -13.80
CA GLN A 931 13.76 -9.40 -13.90
C GLN A 931 13.29 -8.83 -12.56
N ILE A 932 13.24 -7.49 -12.46
CA ILE A 932 12.68 -6.80 -11.29
C ILE A 932 11.19 -7.12 -11.06
N THR A 933 10.46 -7.44 -12.13
CA THR A 933 9.03 -7.84 -12.12
C THR A 933 8.79 -9.20 -11.47
N ASP A 934 9.84 -10.00 -11.32
CA ASP A 934 9.75 -11.34 -10.75
C ASP A 934 10.06 -11.32 -9.24
N ILE A 935 10.45 -10.15 -8.69
CA ILE A 935 10.82 -9.94 -7.28
C ILE A 935 9.72 -9.13 -6.58
N HIS A 936 8.73 -9.84 -6.06
CA HIS A 936 7.55 -9.29 -5.41
C HIS A 936 7.87 -8.81 -3.99
N VAL A 937 7.45 -7.60 -3.63
CA VAL A 937 7.75 -6.95 -2.35
C VAL A 937 6.45 -6.67 -1.60
N GLY A 938 6.37 -7.06 -0.32
CA GLY A 938 5.18 -6.90 0.52
C GLY A 938 5.47 -6.29 1.90
N GLU A 939 4.43 -5.72 2.53
CA GLU A 939 4.47 -5.12 3.88
C GLU A 939 5.63 -4.14 4.13
N GLN A 940 5.87 -3.18 3.24
CA GLN A 940 6.91 -2.16 3.47
C GLN A 940 6.57 -1.25 4.65
N THR A 941 7.52 -1.13 5.58
CA THR A 941 7.39 -0.35 6.83
C THR A 941 8.33 0.86 6.88
N GLN A 942 7.95 1.89 7.63
CA GLN A 942 8.76 3.11 7.85
C GLN A 942 10.16 2.86 8.45
N ARG A 943 10.39 1.70 9.09
CA ARG A 943 11.70 1.28 9.61
C ARG A 943 12.54 0.50 8.57
N VAL A 944 12.17 0.59 7.29
CA VAL A 944 12.78 -0.13 6.16
C VAL A 944 12.89 -1.64 6.46
N SER A 945 11.73 -2.25 6.72
CA SER A 945 11.57 -3.70 6.65
C SER A 945 10.37 -4.06 5.79
N PHE A 946 10.49 -5.15 5.06
CA PHE A 946 9.52 -5.67 4.07
C PHE A 946 9.75 -7.18 3.91
N TYR A 947 8.86 -7.87 3.20
CA TYR A 947 9.08 -9.25 2.75
C TYR A 947 9.34 -9.27 1.25
N ILE A 948 10.10 -10.29 0.80
CA ILE A 948 10.28 -10.60 -0.61
C ILE A 948 9.88 -12.04 -0.92
N THR A 949 9.29 -12.23 -2.11
CA THR A 949 9.04 -13.52 -2.76
C THR A 949 9.45 -13.43 -4.22
N VAL A 950 9.84 -14.56 -4.81
CA VAL A 950 10.32 -14.60 -6.20
C VAL A 950 9.43 -15.54 -7.01
N SER A 951 8.96 -15.11 -8.18
CA SER A 951 8.31 -16.01 -9.15
C SER A 951 9.27 -16.40 -10.27
N MET A 952 8.95 -17.45 -11.02
CA MET A 952 9.67 -17.77 -12.26
C MET A 952 9.38 -16.69 -13.33
N PRO A 953 10.34 -16.39 -14.23
CA PRO A 953 10.20 -15.26 -15.14
C PRO A 953 9.02 -15.45 -16.10
N GLY A 954 8.09 -14.50 -16.10
CA GLY A 954 6.86 -14.58 -16.89
C GLY A 954 5.81 -15.58 -16.38
N ASN A 955 6.00 -16.22 -15.22
CA ASN A 955 4.95 -17.05 -14.59
C ASN A 955 4.81 -16.69 -13.11
N VAL A 956 3.94 -15.71 -12.82
CA VAL A 956 3.73 -15.20 -11.44
C VAL A 956 3.19 -16.28 -10.50
N SER A 957 2.47 -17.29 -11.03
CA SER A 957 1.91 -18.40 -10.25
C SER A 957 2.96 -19.40 -9.77
N ASP A 958 4.11 -19.49 -10.44
CA ASP A 958 5.21 -20.41 -10.11
C ASP A 958 6.21 -19.72 -9.18
N ILE A 959 5.93 -19.78 -7.86
CA ILE A 959 6.75 -19.18 -6.82
C ILE A 959 7.99 -20.04 -6.55
N VAL A 960 9.18 -19.45 -6.74
CA VAL A 960 10.46 -20.10 -6.48
C VAL A 960 10.57 -20.47 -4.99
N PRO A 961 10.86 -21.73 -4.64
CA PRO A 961 10.93 -22.17 -3.25
C PRO A 961 11.94 -21.36 -2.43
N LYS A 962 11.53 -20.95 -1.22
CA LYS A 962 12.34 -20.13 -0.30
C LYS A 962 13.78 -20.60 -0.12
N ALA A 963 14.01 -21.91 -0.02
CA ALA A 963 15.35 -22.47 0.14
C ALA A 963 16.29 -22.13 -1.04
N ASP A 964 15.76 -22.04 -2.27
CA ASP A 964 16.53 -21.63 -3.44
C ASP A 964 16.80 -20.12 -3.44
N VAL A 965 15.84 -19.30 -3.03
CA VAL A 965 16.02 -17.84 -2.88
C VAL A 965 17.04 -17.54 -1.76
N GLU A 966 16.98 -18.24 -0.63
CA GLU A 966 17.97 -18.13 0.45
C GLU A 966 19.37 -18.55 -0.01
N ASN A 967 19.50 -19.60 -0.82
CA ASN A 967 20.79 -20.03 -1.37
C ASN A 967 21.35 -19.00 -2.35
N ALA A 968 20.51 -18.44 -3.24
CA ALA A 968 20.89 -17.40 -4.18
C ALA A 968 21.37 -16.12 -3.49
N ILE A 969 20.62 -15.67 -2.48
CA ILE A 969 21.01 -14.53 -1.64
C ILE A 969 22.31 -14.83 -0.91
N ARG A 970 22.45 -15.99 -0.25
CA ARG A 970 23.67 -16.36 0.49
C ARG A 970 24.91 -16.42 -0.41
N MET A 971 24.76 -16.91 -1.64
CA MET A 971 25.81 -16.97 -2.66
C MET A 971 26.26 -15.58 -3.16
N SER A 972 25.37 -14.57 -3.13
CA SER A 972 25.65 -13.21 -3.61
C SER A 972 25.73 -12.15 -2.51
N ARG A 973 25.56 -12.52 -1.23
CA ARG A 973 25.31 -11.61 -0.10
C ARG A 973 26.32 -10.47 0.01
N GLY A 974 27.61 -10.78 -0.10
CA GLY A 974 28.68 -9.78 -0.07
C GLY A 974 28.57 -8.68 -1.14
N ARG A 975 28.10 -9.02 -2.36
CA ARG A 975 27.86 -8.00 -3.41
C ARG A 975 26.62 -7.15 -3.14
N ILE A 976 25.55 -7.77 -2.62
CA ILE A 976 24.32 -7.05 -2.27
C ILE A 976 24.65 -6.02 -1.17
N ASN A 977 25.30 -6.47 -0.10
CA ASN A 977 25.81 -5.63 0.99
C ASN A 977 26.62 -4.42 0.46
N GLU A 978 27.62 -4.69 -0.40
CA GLU A 978 28.50 -3.66 -0.97
C GLU A 978 27.76 -2.64 -1.85
N ALA A 979 26.79 -3.06 -2.67
CA ALA A 979 25.98 -2.15 -3.50
C ALA A 979 25.16 -1.14 -2.66
N PHE A 980 24.80 -1.50 -1.44
CA PHE A 980 24.09 -0.65 -0.47
C PHE A 980 25.00 0.00 0.58
N ARG A 981 26.29 -0.35 0.62
CA ARG A 981 27.27 0.02 1.67
C ARG A 981 26.84 -0.41 3.08
N LEU A 982 26.28 -1.61 3.19
CA LEU A 982 25.80 -2.24 4.42
C LEU A 982 26.62 -3.48 4.76
N ASP A 983 26.42 -4.04 5.96
CA ASP A 983 26.98 -5.30 6.42
C ASP A 983 25.88 -6.32 6.77
N ASP A 984 26.25 -7.53 7.19
CA ASP A 984 25.29 -8.59 7.51
C ASP A 984 24.40 -8.31 8.73
N ASN A 985 24.74 -7.29 9.54
CA ASN A 985 23.99 -6.86 10.72
C ASN A 985 23.04 -5.69 10.39
N THR A 986 23.32 -4.96 9.31
CA THR A 986 22.59 -3.76 8.88
C THR A 986 21.78 -3.98 7.61
N LEU A 987 22.03 -5.08 6.88
CA LEU A 987 21.13 -5.70 5.92
C LEU A 987 20.81 -7.14 6.37
N GLU A 988 19.78 -7.29 7.19
CA GLU A 988 19.34 -8.60 7.70
C GLU A 988 18.35 -9.26 6.72
N PHE A 989 18.66 -10.47 6.29
CA PHE A 989 17.69 -11.41 5.70
C PHE A 989 17.31 -12.42 6.78
N VAL A 990 16.10 -12.30 7.35
CA VAL A 990 15.69 -13.07 8.54
C VAL A 990 15.59 -14.56 8.21
N GLY A 991 16.44 -15.36 8.85
CA GLY A 991 16.63 -16.80 8.59
C GLY A 991 17.98 -17.12 7.95
N ILE A 992 18.54 -16.20 7.16
CA ILE A 992 19.86 -16.37 6.53
C ILE A 992 20.94 -15.89 7.50
N LEU A 993 21.70 -16.83 8.07
CA LEU A 993 22.86 -16.52 8.91
C LEU A 993 23.88 -15.61 8.20
N PRO A 994 24.57 -14.71 8.92
CA PRO A 994 25.68 -13.93 8.39
C PRO A 994 26.74 -14.78 7.69
N THR A 995 27.30 -14.24 6.62
CA THR A 995 28.55 -14.74 6.02
C THR A 995 29.71 -14.39 6.95
N LEU A 996 30.10 -15.36 7.79
CA LEU A 996 31.27 -15.24 8.67
C LEU A 996 32.54 -14.97 7.85
N ALA A 997 32.97 -13.72 7.81
CA ALA A 997 34.31 -13.38 7.37
C ALA A 997 35.34 -14.10 8.26
N PRO A 998 36.43 -14.65 7.70
CA PRO A 998 37.50 -15.19 8.52
C PRO A 998 38.07 -14.07 9.42
N PRO A 999 38.39 -14.35 10.69
CA PRO A 999 38.94 -13.35 11.59
C PRO A 999 40.25 -12.78 11.02
N TYR A 1000 40.44 -11.47 11.11
CA TYR A 1000 41.61 -10.78 10.58
C TYR A 1000 42.90 -11.31 11.22
N GLU A 1001 43.64 -12.13 10.46
CA GLU A 1001 45.03 -12.47 10.79
C GLU A 1001 45.94 -11.31 10.34
N PRO A 1002 46.61 -10.59 11.26
CA PRO A 1002 47.56 -9.56 10.87
C PRO A 1002 48.76 -10.20 10.14
N PRO A 1003 49.24 -9.61 9.03
CA PRO A 1003 50.28 -10.20 8.18
C PRO A 1003 51.65 -10.39 8.89
N VAL A 1004 51.81 -9.84 10.10
CA VAL A 1004 52.83 -10.23 11.06
C VAL A 1004 52.14 -10.38 12.41
N THR A 1005 52.29 -11.55 13.06
CA THR A 1005 51.82 -11.72 14.45
C THR A 1005 52.51 -10.71 15.35
N VAL A 1006 51.75 -9.79 15.96
CA VAL A 1006 52.27 -8.66 16.75
C VAL A 1006 53.27 -9.08 17.82
N TRP A 1007 53.08 -10.28 18.39
CA TRP A 1007 54.00 -10.87 19.37
C TRP A 1007 55.43 -11.06 18.84
N LEU A 1008 55.65 -11.37 17.55
CA LEU A 1008 57.00 -11.49 16.98
C LEU A 1008 57.72 -10.14 16.91
N ILE A 1009 57.01 -9.04 16.68
CA ILE A 1009 57.58 -7.69 16.69
C ILE A 1009 57.98 -7.31 18.12
N VAL A 1010 57.09 -7.55 19.10
CA VAL A 1010 57.38 -7.34 20.52
C VAL A 1010 58.55 -8.21 20.99
N PHE A 1011 58.57 -9.49 20.61
CA PHE A 1011 59.65 -10.43 20.90
C PHE A 1011 60.99 -9.96 20.31
N GLY A 1012 61.01 -9.52 19.04
CA GLY A 1012 62.21 -9.00 18.39
C GLY A 1012 62.77 -7.75 19.08
N VAL A 1013 61.91 -6.80 19.47
CA VAL A 1013 62.31 -5.60 20.22
C VAL A 1013 62.85 -5.97 21.62
N VAL A 1014 62.15 -6.84 22.36
CA VAL A 1014 62.59 -7.30 23.68
C VAL A 1014 63.91 -8.06 23.60
N LEU A 1015 64.08 -8.97 22.65
CA LEU A 1015 65.32 -9.72 22.48
C LEU A 1015 66.48 -8.79 22.08
N GLY A 1016 66.24 -7.81 21.21
CA GLY A 1016 67.22 -6.79 20.84
C GLY A 1016 67.68 -5.96 22.04
N LEU A 1017 66.75 -5.51 22.89
CA LEU A 1017 67.07 -4.77 24.12
C LEU A 1017 67.84 -5.65 25.13
N ILE A 1018 67.51 -6.94 25.26
CA ILE A 1018 68.26 -7.88 26.10
C ILE A 1018 69.68 -8.07 25.58
N VAL A 1019 69.87 -8.28 24.27
CA VAL A 1019 71.20 -8.44 23.65
C VAL A 1019 72.04 -7.17 23.81
N VAL A 1020 71.48 -5.98 23.59
CA VAL A 1020 72.17 -4.71 23.82
C VAL A 1020 72.53 -4.54 25.30
N GLY A 1021 71.64 -4.89 26.23
CA GLY A 1021 71.91 -4.87 27.67
C GLY A 1021 73.03 -5.82 28.10
N VAL A 1022 73.04 -7.05 27.57
CA VAL A 1022 74.11 -8.04 27.83
C VAL A 1022 75.45 -7.58 27.25
N ILE A 1023 75.47 -7.03 26.03
CA ILE A 1023 76.69 -6.47 25.43
C ILE A 1023 77.20 -5.27 26.25
N ALA A 1024 76.31 -4.38 26.69
CA ALA A 1024 76.68 -3.25 27.55
C ALA A 1024 77.28 -3.71 28.89
N LEU A 1025 76.70 -4.72 29.53
CA LEU A 1025 77.20 -5.32 30.78
C LEU A 1025 78.54 -6.05 30.61
N ILE A 1026 78.77 -6.70 29.47
CA ILE A 1026 80.07 -7.31 29.14
C ILE A 1026 81.12 -6.21 28.94
N ILE A 1027 80.77 -5.12 28.25
CA ILE A 1027 81.69 -3.99 27.99
C ILE A 1027 82.03 -3.25 29.29
N THR A 1028 81.08 -2.97 30.19
CA THR A 1028 81.39 -2.36 31.49
C THR A 1028 82.17 -3.31 32.39
N GLY A 1029 81.78 -4.60 32.46
CA GLY A 1029 82.51 -5.63 33.22
C GLY A 1029 83.94 -5.89 32.74
N GLN A 1030 84.26 -5.61 31.48
CA GLN A 1030 85.65 -5.59 30.97
C GLN A 1030 86.37 -4.26 31.25
N ARG A 1031 85.64 -3.14 31.31
CA ARG A 1031 86.22 -1.79 31.50
C ARG A 1031 86.65 -1.53 32.94
N ASP A 1032 85.93 -2.05 33.93
CA ASP A 1032 86.28 -1.92 35.35
C ASP A 1032 87.43 -2.86 35.76
N ARG A 1033 87.87 -3.78 34.88
CA ARG A 1033 88.94 -4.74 35.16
C ARG A 1033 90.35 -4.17 34.96
N LYS A 1034 90.58 -2.89 35.32
CA LYS A 1034 91.91 -2.25 35.19
C LYS A 1034 92.32 -1.17 36.22
N SER A 1035 91.79 -1.22 37.46
CA SER A 1035 92.53 -0.77 38.65
C SER A 1035 91.96 -1.45 39.91
N LEU A 1036 92.81 -1.85 40.85
CA LEU A 1036 92.47 -2.76 41.96
C LEU A 1036 92.94 -2.25 43.34
N ASP A 1037 92.17 -2.64 44.36
CA ASP A 1037 92.54 -2.92 45.76
C ASP A 1037 92.99 -1.82 46.74
N VAL A 1038 93.09 -2.28 48.00
CA VAL A 1038 93.49 -1.63 49.28
C VAL A 1038 92.29 -1.08 50.10
N GLN A 1039 91.96 -1.57 51.32
CA GLN A 1039 92.66 -2.53 52.21
C GLN A 1039 91.72 -3.45 53.04
N MET A 1040 92.34 -4.32 53.84
CA MET A 1040 91.81 -5.51 54.55
C MET A 1040 91.53 -5.24 56.05
N TYR A 1041 90.75 -6.09 56.77
CA TYR A 1041 91.10 -6.75 58.07
C TYR A 1041 89.94 -7.55 58.76
N ILE A 1042 90.09 -8.88 58.79
CA ILE A 1042 89.92 -9.84 59.93
C ILE A 1042 88.55 -10.15 60.64
N HIS A 1043 88.33 -11.49 60.81
CA HIS A 1043 87.56 -12.27 61.80
C HIS A 1043 86.02 -12.54 61.70
N THR A 1044 85.67 -13.67 62.34
CA THR A 1044 84.37 -14.32 62.62
C THR A 1044 84.39 -14.80 64.11
N PRO A 1045 83.37 -15.42 64.75
CA PRO A 1045 81.97 -15.72 64.36
C PRO A 1045 80.90 -15.34 65.46
N TYR A 1046 79.67 -15.90 65.35
CA TYR A 1046 78.65 -16.17 66.40
C TYR A 1046 77.56 -15.14 66.86
N GLN A 1047 76.31 -15.67 66.85
CA GLN A 1047 75.15 -15.53 67.77
C GLN A 1047 74.34 -14.21 68.07
N GLN A 1048 73.02 -14.33 67.80
CA GLN A 1048 71.82 -14.03 68.64
C GLN A 1048 71.38 -12.60 69.11
N LEU A 1049 70.06 -12.35 68.88
CA LEU A 1049 69.02 -11.74 69.75
C LEU A 1049 68.99 -10.23 70.12
N SER A 1050 67.82 -9.61 69.83
CA SER A 1050 67.06 -8.65 70.70
C SER A 1050 67.60 -7.19 70.84
N ILE A 1051 66.85 -6.12 71.23
CA ILE A 1051 65.40 -5.85 71.40
C ILE A 1051 65.08 -4.31 71.39
N ILE A 1052 63.96 -3.90 70.75
CA ILE A 1052 62.96 -2.80 70.97
C ILE A 1052 63.37 -1.35 71.43
N TRP A 1053 62.44 -0.39 71.16
CA TRP A 1053 62.15 0.96 71.74
C TRP A 1053 62.49 2.15 70.81
N GLN A 1054 61.51 2.86 70.20
CA GLN A 1054 60.58 3.90 70.72
C GLN A 1054 61.26 5.27 70.99
N HIS A 1055 60.65 6.46 70.80
CA HIS A 1055 59.25 6.84 70.49
C HIS A 1055 59.17 8.22 69.76
N LEU A 1056 57.98 8.88 69.77
CA LEU A 1056 57.62 10.20 69.15
C LEU A 1056 57.36 10.18 67.62
N GLY A 1057 56.17 10.50 67.10
CA GLY A 1057 54.84 10.63 67.71
C GLY A 1057 54.24 12.04 67.74
N TYR A 1058 53.34 12.35 66.79
CA TYR A 1058 52.30 13.39 66.84
C TYR A 1058 51.12 12.98 65.92
N ALA A 1059 49.92 13.57 66.10
CA ALA A 1059 48.68 13.04 65.52
C ALA A 1059 47.58 14.10 65.30
N VAL A 1060 46.48 13.69 64.63
CA VAL A 1060 45.18 14.41 64.45
C VAL A 1060 45.26 15.56 63.41
N LYS A 1061 44.30 15.84 62.50
CA LYS A 1061 42.85 15.54 62.41
C LYS A 1061 42.38 15.20 60.96
N ALA A 1062 41.17 14.63 60.83
CA ALA A 1062 40.45 14.34 59.57
C ALA A 1062 39.66 15.59 59.06
N PRO A 1063 38.88 15.60 57.93
CA PRO A 1063 38.27 14.49 57.14
C PRO A 1063 38.54 14.60 55.60
N SER A 1064 37.87 13.99 54.61
CA SER A 1064 36.62 13.18 54.51
C SER A 1064 36.53 12.38 53.18
N HIS A 1065 35.59 11.42 53.10
CA HIS A 1065 35.02 10.75 51.91
C HIS A 1065 35.92 9.80 51.07
N TRP A 1066 35.25 8.98 50.23
CA TRP A 1066 35.59 7.58 49.98
C TRP A 1066 35.92 7.28 48.51
N ARG A 1067 36.83 6.32 48.25
CA ARG A 1067 37.18 5.87 46.88
C ARG A 1067 37.32 4.35 46.77
N PHE A 1068 37.26 3.89 45.53
CA PHE A 1068 37.31 2.50 45.08
C PHE A 1068 38.67 1.80 45.30
N LEU A 1069 38.58 0.48 45.58
CA LEU A 1069 39.38 -0.62 45.04
C LEU A 1069 40.88 -0.40 44.69
N GLN A 1070 41.75 -1.15 45.40
CA GLN A 1070 42.79 -1.97 44.74
C GLN A 1070 43.32 -3.06 45.68
N HIS A 1071 43.55 -4.28 45.16
CA HIS A 1071 44.42 -5.28 45.79
C HIS A 1071 44.92 -6.32 44.76
N ALA A 1072 46.22 -6.63 44.77
CA ALA A 1072 46.91 -7.61 43.93
C ALA A 1072 48.10 -8.14 44.75
N LEU A 1073 48.17 -9.43 45.09
CA LEU A 1073 48.65 -10.60 44.31
C LEU A 1073 50.19 -10.82 44.36
N MET A 1074 50.61 -12.05 44.04
CA MET A 1074 51.96 -12.65 44.23
C MET A 1074 52.23 -13.11 45.69
N LYS A 1075 52.95 -14.22 45.96
CA LYS A 1075 53.69 -15.17 45.09
C LYS A 1075 53.74 -16.60 45.70
N SER A 1076 54.29 -17.57 44.97
CA SER A 1076 54.28 -19.02 45.31
C SER A 1076 55.66 -19.66 45.54
N ASP A 1077 55.76 -20.57 46.53
CA ASP A 1077 56.52 -21.84 46.54
C ASP A 1077 56.19 -22.61 47.87
N GLY A 1078 56.55 -23.88 48.13
CA GLY A 1078 57.21 -24.90 47.28
C GLY A 1078 57.69 -26.14 48.06
N LEU A 1079 57.46 -27.36 47.52
CA LEU A 1079 58.08 -28.67 47.90
C LEU A 1079 57.79 -29.20 49.36
N ARG A 1080 57.88 -30.49 49.74
CA ARG A 1080 57.99 -31.82 49.05
C ARG A 1080 57.88 -32.98 50.09
N LYS A 1081 57.11 -34.06 49.80
CA LYS A 1081 57.36 -35.52 50.13
C LYS A 1081 56.12 -36.39 49.74
N ARG A 1082 56.23 -37.38 48.83
CA ARG A 1082 56.50 -38.84 49.02
C ARG A 1082 55.32 -39.65 49.62
N THR A 1083 54.85 -40.81 49.12
CA THR A 1083 54.91 -41.64 47.86
C THR A 1083 53.89 -42.83 48.03
N VAL A 1084 53.62 -43.86 47.20
CA VAL A 1084 54.23 -44.55 46.01
C VAL A 1084 53.11 -45.25 45.17
N SER A 1085 53.27 -45.43 43.84
CA SER A 1085 52.57 -46.43 42.94
C SER A 1085 51.02 -46.42 42.85
N GLN A 1086 50.30 -47.02 41.88
CA GLN A 1086 50.45 -47.43 40.45
C GLN A 1086 49.00 -47.64 39.93
N GLY A 1087 48.62 -47.51 38.64
CA GLY A 1087 49.29 -47.06 37.42
C GLY A 1087 48.45 -47.42 36.16
N SER A 1088 48.84 -46.93 34.96
CA SER A 1088 48.29 -47.29 33.62
C SER A 1088 46.83 -46.88 33.31
N GLN A 1089 46.38 -46.62 32.07
CA GLN A 1089 47.03 -46.61 30.73
C GLN A 1089 46.74 -45.27 29.97
N ARG A 1090 47.32 -45.10 28.76
CA ARG A 1090 47.14 -43.92 27.88
C ARG A 1090 47.46 -44.28 26.40
N ILE A 1091 46.92 -43.52 25.44
CA ILE A 1091 47.37 -43.32 24.03
C ILE A 1091 46.97 -44.35 22.93
N VAL A 1092 46.03 -43.92 22.06
CA VAL A 1092 46.06 -43.70 20.57
C VAL A 1092 46.83 -44.65 19.61
N PHE A 1093 46.37 -44.68 18.33
CA PHE A 1093 46.94 -45.15 17.04
C PHE A 1093 46.35 -46.48 16.48
N HIS A 1094 46.33 -46.79 15.16
CA HIS A 1094 46.96 -46.19 13.96
C HIS A 1094 46.10 -46.30 12.65
N GLN A 1095 46.63 -45.76 11.54
CA GLN A 1095 46.14 -45.56 10.16
C GLN A 1095 45.57 -46.74 9.29
N SER A 1096 44.93 -46.34 8.16
CA SER A 1096 45.19 -46.73 6.73
C SER A 1096 44.36 -47.77 5.92
N SER A 1097 43.95 -47.28 4.72
CA SER A 1097 44.06 -47.85 3.34
C SER A 1097 43.07 -48.87 2.71
N GLN A 1098 42.45 -48.40 1.61
CA GLN A 1098 42.43 -48.96 0.22
C GLN A 1098 41.28 -49.84 -0.37
N TRP A 1099 40.84 -49.40 -1.56
CA TRP A 1099 40.44 -50.11 -2.82
C TRP A 1099 39.12 -50.92 -2.99
N LEU A 1100 38.44 -50.61 -4.13
CA LEU A 1100 37.55 -51.44 -4.98
C LEU A 1100 36.18 -51.95 -4.41
N SER A 1101 35.18 -52.36 -5.21
CA SER A 1101 34.63 -51.86 -6.50
C SER A 1101 33.34 -52.61 -6.94
N THR A 1102 32.45 -51.96 -7.71
CA THR A 1102 31.64 -52.56 -8.82
C THR A 1102 30.45 -53.53 -8.54
N ILE A 1103 29.24 -52.99 -8.77
CA ILE A 1103 28.08 -53.54 -9.55
C ILE A 1103 27.65 -55.03 -9.41
N LYS A 1104 26.39 -55.22 -8.96
CA LYS A 1104 25.28 -56.05 -9.53
C LYS A 1104 24.00 -55.70 -8.75
N THR A 1105 22.84 -55.30 -9.27
CA THR A 1105 22.06 -55.59 -10.51
C THR A 1105 21.25 -56.90 -10.43
N VAL A 1106 19.95 -56.80 -10.81
CA VAL A 1106 18.88 -57.84 -10.82
C VAL A 1106 18.33 -58.20 -9.42
N GLY A 1107 17.01 -58.19 -9.16
CA GLY A 1107 15.87 -57.74 -9.99
C GLY A 1107 14.57 -58.51 -9.66
N ALA A 1108 13.42 -58.03 -10.18
CA ALA A 1108 12.08 -58.69 -10.13
C ALA A 1108 11.45 -58.87 -8.71
N SER A 1109 10.13 -59.01 -8.51
CA SER A 1109 8.92 -58.67 -9.29
C SER A 1109 7.68 -58.75 -8.35
N SER A 1110 6.49 -58.43 -8.85
CA SER A 1110 5.17 -58.92 -8.40
C SER A 1110 4.71 -58.64 -6.95
N LYS A 1111 3.88 -57.59 -6.83
CA LYS A 1111 2.55 -57.59 -6.16
C LYS A 1111 1.70 -58.85 -6.56
N PRO A 1112 0.54 -59.19 -5.94
CA PRO A 1112 -0.43 -58.30 -5.25
C PRO A 1112 -1.23 -58.90 -4.04
N GLN A 1113 -2.26 -58.15 -3.58
CA GLN A 1113 -3.54 -58.63 -2.97
C GLN A 1113 -3.49 -59.29 -1.56
N GLU A 1114 -4.52 -59.21 -0.68
CA GLU A 1114 -5.76 -58.39 -0.63
C GLU A 1114 -6.35 -58.34 0.82
N GLU A 1115 -7.23 -57.36 1.08
CA GLU A 1115 -8.43 -57.38 1.97
C GLU A 1115 -8.43 -57.61 3.53
N ASN A 1116 -9.47 -56.98 4.13
CA ASN A 1116 -10.25 -57.31 5.34
C ASN A 1116 -9.72 -57.23 6.80
N MET A 1117 -10.04 -56.10 7.45
CA MET A 1117 -11.11 -55.88 8.47
C MET A 1117 -11.20 -56.74 9.78
N PHE A 1118 -11.79 -56.14 10.84
CA PHE A 1118 -12.11 -56.63 12.21
C PHE A 1118 -10.93 -56.74 13.23
N THR A 1119 -11.10 -56.58 14.56
CA THR A 1119 -12.03 -55.77 15.40
C THR A 1119 -11.55 -55.72 16.88
N GLN A 1120 -11.70 -54.56 17.54
CA GLN A 1120 -11.73 -54.23 19.00
C GLN A 1120 -10.80 -54.87 20.08
N HIS A 1121 -10.25 -53.95 20.91
CA HIS A 1121 -10.05 -53.98 22.37
C HIS A 1121 -9.34 -55.14 23.11
N ILE A 1122 -8.41 -54.78 24.02
CA ILE A 1122 -8.67 -54.66 25.49
C ILE A 1122 -7.48 -53.98 26.22
N LEU A 1123 -7.80 -53.00 27.08
CA LEU A 1123 -7.23 -52.55 28.39
C LEU A 1123 -5.69 -52.62 28.68
N GLU A 1124 -5.11 -51.99 29.71
CA GLU A 1124 -5.65 -51.55 31.02
C GLU A 1124 -4.80 -50.46 31.73
N GLU A 1125 -5.47 -49.54 32.43
CA GLU A 1125 -5.06 -48.75 33.64
C GLU A 1125 -3.71 -47.98 33.72
N SER A 1126 -3.55 -46.90 34.52
CA SER A 1126 -4.06 -46.65 35.89
C SER A 1126 -4.48 -45.21 36.24
N MET A 1127 -5.40 -45.08 37.21
CA MET A 1127 -5.94 -43.82 37.77
C MET A 1127 -5.15 -43.31 39.01
N VAL A 1128 -5.42 -42.06 39.46
CA VAL A 1128 -6.04 -41.74 40.79
C VAL A 1128 -6.12 -40.21 41.09
N ARG A 1129 -7.36 -39.69 41.24
CA ARG A 1129 -8.01 -38.70 42.17
C ARG A 1129 -7.16 -37.63 42.92
N MET A 1130 -7.67 -36.46 43.37
CA MET A 1130 -9.00 -36.00 43.91
C MET A 1130 -9.30 -34.54 43.42
N CYS A 1131 -10.53 -34.03 43.22
CA CYS A 1131 -11.67 -33.69 44.14
C CYS A 1131 -11.31 -32.65 45.24
N GLU A 1132 -12.09 -31.58 45.56
CA GLU A 1132 -13.54 -31.30 45.36
C GLU A 1132 -13.96 -29.80 45.60
N LYS A 1133 -15.18 -29.38 45.18
CA LYS A 1133 -16.06 -28.24 45.64
C LYS A 1133 -15.89 -26.74 45.22
N ASN A 1134 -16.85 -26.28 44.37
CA ASN A 1134 -17.73 -25.06 44.35
C ASN A 1134 -17.68 -23.97 45.48
N PRO A 1135 -18.29 -22.75 45.29
CA PRO A 1135 -18.57 -21.95 44.06
C PRO A 1135 -18.44 -20.38 44.26
N MET A 1136 -18.94 -19.58 43.29
CA MET A 1136 -19.14 -18.09 43.28
C MET A 1136 -17.91 -17.16 43.09
N GLY A 1137 -18.12 -16.01 42.42
CA GLY A 1137 -17.28 -14.80 42.53
C GLY A 1137 -16.74 -14.13 41.25
N GLU A 1138 -17.50 -13.17 40.70
CA GLU A 1138 -17.10 -11.87 40.06
C GLU A 1138 -16.03 -11.76 38.92
N ASP A 1139 -16.08 -10.61 38.20
CA ASP A 1139 -15.18 -10.14 37.12
C ASP A 1139 -13.85 -9.61 37.68
N PRO A 1140 -12.69 -10.00 37.12
CA PRO A 1140 -11.48 -9.18 37.19
C PRO A 1140 -10.87 -8.91 35.81
N ARG A 1141 -11.10 -7.70 35.28
CA ARG A 1141 -10.30 -7.13 34.19
C ARG A 1141 -8.90 -6.70 34.67
N TYR A 1142 -7.91 -6.96 33.81
CA TYR A 1142 -6.51 -6.50 33.85
C TYR A 1142 -5.61 -6.94 35.00
N CYS A 1143 -4.58 -7.71 34.64
CA CYS A 1143 -3.20 -7.38 35.02
C CYS A 1143 -2.16 -8.07 34.12
N PHE A 1144 -1.48 -7.30 33.26
CA PHE A 1144 -0.04 -7.41 33.00
C PHE A 1144 0.43 -6.21 32.16
N ALA A 1145 1.56 -5.60 32.56
CA ALA A 1145 2.17 -4.47 31.86
C ALA A 1145 3.68 -4.43 32.15
N ASP A 1146 4.49 -4.25 31.09
CA ASP A 1146 5.81 -3.57 31.09
C ASP A 1146 6.37 -3.57 29.64
N VAL A 1147 7.25 -2.66 29.16
CA VAL A 1147 7.26 -1.18 29.20
C VAL A 1147 8.32 -0.67 28.21
N ARG A 1148 8.39 0.67 27.98
CA ARG A 1148 9.38 1.45 27.18
C ARG A 1148 9.01 1.68 25.70
N ASP A 1149 9.17 2.90 25.16
CA ASP A 1149 9.48 4.18 25.81
C ASP A 1149 8.87 5.41 25.11
N ARG A 1150 9.03 6.58 25.76
CA ARG A 1150 8.21 7.79 25.60
C ARG A 1150 8.61 8.69 24.43
N ASN A 1151 7.67 9.55 24.02
CA ASN A 1151 7.87 11.00 24.19
C ASN A 1151 6.54 11.75 24.36
N VAL A 1152 6.57 12.98 24.91
CA VAL A 1152 5.40 13.66 25.48
C VAL A 1152 5.40 15.17 25.20
N TYR A 1153 4.25 15.69 24.76
CA TYR A 1153 3.69 17.03 25.02
C TYR A 1153 2.16 16.87 24.86
N LEU A 1154 1.26 17.04 25.85
CA LEU A 1154 0.94 18.22 26.69
C LEU A 1154 0.67 19.47 25.84
N SER A 1155 -0.53 20.07 25.88
CA SER A 1155 -1.26 20.50 27.10
C SER A 1155 -2.81 20.60 26.98
N SER A 1156 -3.50 20.35 28.11
CA SER A 1156 -4.76 20.97 28.65
C SER A 1156 -5.77 21.71 27.74
N GLY A 1157 -7.09 21.62 27.94
CA GLY A 1157 -7.91 20.94 28.98
C GLY A 1157 -9.04 21.83 29.54
N ILE A 1158 -9.79 21.35 30.56
CA ILE A 1158 -10.68 22.10 31.49
C ILE A 1158 -12.03 22.63 30.90
N VAL A 1159 -13.21 22.59 31.55
CA VAL A 1159 -13.75 21.81 32.72
C VAL A 1159 -15.28 22.07 32.90
N GLU A 1160 -16.04 21.16 33.57
CA GLU A 1160 -17.37 21.33 34.23
C GLU A 1160 -18.61 21.84 33.40
N ASP A 1161 -19.86 21.90 33.91
CA ASP A 1161 -20.80 20.92 34.53
C ASP A 1161 -22.22 21.61 34.58
N VAL A 1162 -23.35 21.24 35.20
CA VAL A 1162 -23.79 20.23 36.21
C VAL A 1162 -25.32 19.98 36.11
N CYS A 1163 -25.84 18.80 36.53
CA CYS A 1163 -27.25 18.52 36.94
C CYS A 1163 -28.39 18.62 35.88
N LYS A 1164 -29.62 18.05 36.05
CA LYS A 1164 -30.17 16.94 36.87
C LYS A 1164 -31.60 16.57 36.36
N ASN A 1165 -32.07 15.34 36.63
CA ASN A 1165 -33.36 15.07 37.30
C ASN A 1165 -33.60 13.56 37.50
N ASP A 1166 -34.07 13.18 38.69
CA ASP A 1166 -34.52 11.83 39.06
C ASP A 1166 -36.07 11.79 39.11
N PHE A 1167 -36.70 10.61 38.93
CA PHE A 1167 -37.63 10.01 39.92
C PHE A 1167 -38.13 8.59 39.54
N ASP A 1168 -38.63 7.87 40.55
CA ASP A 1168 -39.26 6.52 40.61
C ASP A 1168 -40.43 6.24 39.61
N GLU A 1169 -41.01 5.03 39.46
CA GLU A 1169 -40.99 3.83 40.33
C GLU A 1169 -41.01 2.46 39.60
N LYS A 1170 -41.33 1.38 40.33
CA LYS A 1170 -40.99 -0.04 40.10
C LYS A 1170 -42.22 -0.86 39.71
N LEU A 1171 -42.02 -1.93 38.92
CA LEU A 1171 -42.67 -3.27 39.01
C LEU A 1171 -42.24 -4.12 37.78
N GLY A 1172 -41.85 -5.40 37.84
CA GLY A 1172 -41.47 -6.21 38.99
C GLY A 1172 -42.22 -7.55 39.14
N ILE A 1173 -41.82 -8.61 38.42
CA ILE A 1173 -41.97 -10.04 38.82
C ILE A 1173 -41.12 -10.95 37.88
N LYS A 1174 -40.59 -12.06 38.43
CA LYS A 1174 -39.92 -13.17 37.70
C LYS A 1174 -40.69 -14.47 37.92
N VAL A 1175 -40.81 -15.33 36.90
CA VAL A 1175 -40.77 -16.82 36.94
C VAL A 1175 -40.48 -17.29 35.50
N ARG A 1176 -39.46 -18.10 35.18
CA ARG A 1176 -38.32 -18.58 35.97
C ARG A 1176 -37.06 -18.66 35.11
#